data_AF-A0A532EWG3-F1
#
_entry.id   AF-A0A532EWG3-F1
#
_cell.length_a   1.000
_cell.length_b   1.000
_cell.length_c   1.000
_cell.angle_alpha   90.00
_cell.angle_beta   90.00
_cell.angle_gamma   90.00
#
_symmetry.space_group_name_H-M   'P 1'
#
loop_
_entity.id
_entity.type
_entity.pdbx_description
1 polymer ?
#
loop_
_entity_poly.entity_id
_entity_poly.type
_entity_poly.pdbx_seq_one_letter_code
_entity_poly.pdbx_strand_id
1 'polypeptide(L)'
;MKSESDTLHVSVLHGDLNHTSHPILLSHYEGDTIAGAERIVDKFVGNGLSQRYHLGRYPGKPGTVAVVLSPPNEIQESLGVQHGAIVIGLGKWGELTPSALTQAVHQGMTEYCLHINQCGSSPDPSKEPVELTINSLLIGSNTSANIAVEDSVNAIVRGAVLANRALANRVLKKQRVVLPRVTHIQFIELYLDVAVDAAKSAHRVAKRIEREFQAHITVEPHLKKGKGGQTRLVPTSSRGYWRRWTVSAIQDAPPPASLSLPSVLKDRLRTMLQEDKSNDPQVWSVLLDMAFRDSGPAPHRPHKLRFLALSDRARAEVTVQDNQPELIAQLIQRSIEGRAFRLDTAKTLFELLIPLDLKDSLLSQDNVVLILDDVTAHYPWELMIDTDEPLCVRMGMIRQLETTDYDVRVRDSTSNNVYVVGDPLTPSNYLELLGAKMEAEIVASLLQTQYTVTHSRQRLGAVDVLNQLVARPYRIVHIAGHGYYSEADIDTAGAKAGVVLSDGLFLTAAEIAMLDPIPELVFLNCCYLGQIGGVPHNKVAASISRELIRKGVRAVVAAGWPVQDDAALGFAEAFYKELLAGRSLGRALKEARKKTWEEFPDSNTWGAYQAYGDPDFCLNQQGNKSYLNSEDVTVAAEEVLIILDKLSSLGHAADPAASQQTLVDIEKDCPPDWLKQGAFQERLGGAYGEHGLFKEAIEHYQRAVESEDTSSSATLRVIEQWINLAVRLGEKDSNKAMIEEAIEKCGHLLSIAKTSERLNLMGSALKKLAQLETDAEKIKGHLGQSAAYYREAFNRQQRAGVADPYPIINMLVIEALLGKKYSGSESSLSTCDALAQQRFLETRSAWDAITIADVALIRAFLHRSLPQERDILVRTYRSAFIESSATSREQDSALAQMKFARNILGKLSYPDRAIVASAMESLDYIQQHLQPRAQMAGLAAGEPKQKDQRVRSPKVSAEQPARKTSVREKKTRRPMHRDKGMP
;
A
#
# COMPACT_ATOMS: atom_id res chain seq x y z
N MET A 1 -42.41 20.29 8.19
CA MET A 1 -42.11 18.85 8.27
C MET A 1 -42.42 18.24 6.92
N LYS A 2 -41.41 17.75 6.20
CA LYS A 2 -41.62 16.79 5.08
C LYS A 2 -41.63 15.40 5.72
N SER A 3 -42.50 14.51 5.29
CA SER A 3 -42.63 13.19 5.91
C SER A 3 -41.41 12.32 5.64
N GLU A 4 -41.04 11.47 6.61
CA GLU A 4 -39.96 10.46 6.51
C GLU A 4 -40.23 9.37 5.44
N SER A 5 -41.43 9.42 4.85
CA SER A 5 -42.06 8.42 4.00
C SER A 5 -41.52 8.33 2.56
N ASP A 6 -40.25 8.61 2.30
CA ASP A 6 -39.63 8.40 0.96
C ASP A 6 -38.13 8.05 1.04
N THR A 7 -37.71 7.51 2.19
CA THR A 7 -36.31 7.19 2.51
C THR A 7 -36.01 5.72 2.18
N LEU A 8 -34.89 5.46 1.52
CA LEU A 8 -34.35 4.11 1.33
C LEU A 8 -33.22 3.86 2.34
N HIS A 9 -33.41 2.88 3.21
CA HIS A 9 -32.38 2.41 4.13
C HIS A 9 -31.48 1.37 3.44
N VAL A 10 -30.17 1.45 3.68
CA VAL A 10 -29.16 0.53 3.13
C VAL A 10 -28.26 0.04 4.26
N SER A 11 -28.14 -1.26 4.42
CA SER A 11 -27.21 -1.87 5.39
C SER A 11 -26.37 -2.97 4.76
N VAL A 12 -25.25 -3.30 5.40
CA VAL A 12 -24.44 -4.47 5.06
C VAL A 12 -24.32 -5.36 6.29
N LEU A 13 -24.52 -6.65 6.09
CA LEU A 13 -24.37 -7.72 7.06
C LEU A 13 -23.22 -8.62 6.64
N HIS A 14 -22.15 -8.66 7.45
CA HIS A 14 -21.12 -9.68 7.32
C HIS A 14 -21.64 -10.97 7.97
N GLY A 15 -22.02 -11.97 7.18
CA GLY A 15 -22.71 -13.15 7.70
C GLY A 15 -23.09 -14.17 6.64
N ASP A 16 -23.52 -15.35 7.09
CA ASP A 16 -24.02 -16.43 6.25
C ASP A 16 -25.52 -16.22 5.94
N LEU A 17 -25.87 -16.36 4.66
CA LEU A 17 -27.22 -16.31 4.11
C LEU A 17 -28.19 -17.32 4.76
N ASN A 18 -27.69 -18.39 5.40
CA ASN A 18 -28.47 -19.33 6.23
C ASN A 18 -29.09 -18.71 7.50
N HIS A 19 -28.77 -17.47 7.85
CA HIS A 19 -29.27 -16.79 9.06
C HIS A 19 -30.15 -15.57 8.75
N THR A 20 -30.81 -15.57 7.60
CA THR A 20 -31.54 -14.42 7.06
C THR A 20 -33.06 -14.57 7.20
N SER A 21 -33.77 -13.44 7.31
CA SER A 21 -35.20 -13.38 7.65
C SER A 21 -36.13 -12.89 6.54
N HIS A 22 -35.58 -12.44 5.41
CA HIS A 22 -36.31 -11.72 4.35
C HIS A 22 -35.97 -12.26 2.96
N PRO A 23 -36.84 -12.05 1.94
CA PRO A 23 -36.61 -12.53 0.58
C PRO A 23 -35.31 -12.01 -0.04
N ILE A 24 -34.62 -12.88 -0.77
CA ILE A 24 -33.26 -12.67 -1.25
C ILE A 24 -33.27 -12.38 -2.75
N LEU A 25 -32.71 -11.23 -3.12
CA LEU A 25 -32.40 -10.87 -4.49
C LEU A 25 -31.17 -11.65 -4.97
N LEU A 26 -31.40 -12.41 -6.03
CA LEU A 26 -30.46 -13.32 -6.69
C LEU A 26 -30.39 -13.00 -8.17
N SER A 27 -29.36 -13.51 -8.83
CA SER A 27 -29.13 -13.33 -10.26
C SER A 27 -28.71 -14.63 -10.92
N HIS A 28 -29.08 -14.82 -12.19
CA HIS A 28 -28.68 -15.98 -12.98
C HIS A 28 -28.23 -15.58 -14.38
N TYR A 29 -27.15 -16.18 -14.87
CA TYR A 29 -26.70 -16.04 -16.27
C TYR A 29 -27.40 -17.05 -17.18
N GLU A 30 -27.61 -16.70 -18.45
CA GLU A 30 -28.19 -17.62 -19.43
C GLU A 30 -27.24 -18.82 -19.68
N GLY A 31 -27.73 -20.02 -19.36
CA GLY A 31 -27.01 -21.29 -19.57
C GLY A 31 -26.26 -21.83 -18.35
N ASP A 32 -26.21 -21.09 -17.23
CA ASP A 32 -25.63 -21.56 -15.98
C ASP A 32 -26.53 -22.61 -15.27
N THR A 33 -26.04 -23.17 -14.16
CA THR A 33 -26.78 -24.13 -13.32
C THR A 33 -26.99 -23.56 -11.91
N ILE A 34 -28.09 -23.94 -11.25
CA ILE A 34 -28.38 -23.49 -9.87
C ILE A 34 -27.31 -24.06 -8.91
N ALA A 35 -26.38 -23.21 -8.51
CA ALA A 35 -25.21 -23.53 -7.68
C ALA A 35 -25.00 -22.47 -6.58
N GLY A 36 -24.01 -22.70 -5.70
CA GLY A 36 -23.60 -21.73 -4.68
C GLY A 36 -24.76 -21.18 -3.86
N ALA A 37 -24.87 -19.85 -3.78
CA ALA A 37 -25.93 -19.17 -3.03
C ALA A 37 -27.34 -19.42 -3.58
N GLU A 38 -27.54 -19.51 -4.92
CA GLU A 38 -28.84 -19.85 -5.49
C GLU A 38 -29.32 -21.22 -4.97
N ARG A 39 -28.41 -22.19 -4.86
CA ARG A 39 -28.72 -23.54 -4.34
C ARG A 39 -29.07 -23.54 -2.85
N ILE A 40 -28.56 -22.58 -2.07
CA ILE A 40 -28.92 -22.45 -0.65
C ILE A 40 -30.33 -21.85 -0.55
N VAL A 41 -30.61 -20.76 -1.28
CA VAL A 41 -31.95 -20.13 -1.29
C VAL A 41 -33.02 -21.05 -1.85
N ASP A 42 -32.71 -21.87 -2.86
CA ASP A 42 -33.64 -22.86 -3.42
C ASP A 42 -34.18 -23.81 -2.33
N LYS A 43 -33.36 -24.16 -1.32
CA LYS A 43 -33.82 -24.95 -0.15
C LYS A 43 -34.81 -24.18 0.72
N PHE A 44 -34.64 -22.87 0.89
CA PHE A 44 -35.56 -22.04 1.67
C PHE A 44 -36.93 -21.90 1.01
N VAL A 45 -36.99 -22.00 -0.33
CA VAL A 45 -38.23 -21.95 -1.12
C VAL A 45 -38.68 -23.33 -1.62
N GLY A 46 -38.35 -24.40 -0.90
CA GLY A 46 -38.91 -25.74 -1.15
C GLY A 46 -38.49 -26.39 -2.48
N ASN A 47 -37.32 -26.04 -3.00
CA ASN A 47 -36.81 -26.38 -4.34
C ASN A 47 -37.58 -25.72 -5.51
N GLY A 48 -38.30 -24.63 -5.25
CA GLY A 48 -39.10 -23.91 -6.26
C GLY A 48 -38.29 -23.26 -7.39
N LEU A 49 -37.00 -22.95 -7.17
CA LEU A 49 -36.09 -22.46 -8.22
C LEU A 49 -35.69 -23.63 -9.12
N SER A 50 -35.30 -24.77 -8.52
CA SER A 50 -35.02 -26.00 -9.27
C SER A 50 -36.21 -26.44 -10.12
N GLN A 51 -37.45 -26.38 -9.62
CA GLN A 51 -38.63 -26.72 -10.42
C GLN A 51 -38.77 -25.82 -11.67
N ARG A 52 -38.60 -24.50 -11.53
CA ARG A 52 -38.64 -23.56 -12.66
C ARG A 52 -37.50 -23.80 -13.66
N TYR A 53 -36.32 -24.18 -13.19
CA TYR A 53 -35.17 -24.54 -14.03
C TYR A 53 -35.44 -25.75 -14.92
N HIS A 54 -35.89 -26.86 -14.34
CA HIS A 54 -36.21 -28.08 -15.11
C HIS A 54 -37.39 -27.89 -16.08
N LEU A 55 -38.28 -26.93 -15.82
CA LEU A 55 -39.38 -26.57 -16.72
C LEU A 55 -39.00 -25.55 -17.81
N GLY A 56 -37.74 -25.11 -17.89
CA GLY A 56 -37.30 -24.09 -18.85
C GLY A 56 -37.95 -22.71 -18.64
N ARG A 57 -38.33 -22.40 -17.38
CA ARG A 57 -39.01 -21.15 -16.97
C ARG A 57 -38.19 -20.33 -15.97
N TYR A 58 -36.90 -20.60 -15.87
CA TYR A 58 -35.98 -19.87 -14.99
C TYR A 58 -35.44 -18.61 -15.68
N PRO A 59 -35.19 -17.52 -14.94
CA PRO A 59 -34.57 -16.32 -15.51
C PRO A 59 -33.17 -16.60 -16.02
N GLY A 60 -32.73 -15.84 -17.01
CA GLY A 60 -31.39 -15.94 -17.57
C GLY A 60 -31.14 -14.83 -18.59
N LYS A 61 -32.07 -14.61 -19.52
CA LYS A 61 -32.02 -13.49 -20.47
C LYS A 61 -32.24 -12.14 -19.78
N PRO A 62 -31.67 -11.02 -20.29
CA PRO A 62 -31.86 -9.70 -19.69
C PRO A 62 -33.35 -9.36 -19.60
N GLY A 63 -33.77 -8.88 -18.43
CA GLY A 63 -35.16 -8.52 -18.14
C GLY A 63 -36.14 -9.67 -17.99
N THR A 64 -35.64 -10.90 -17.82
CA THR A 64 -36.44 -12.00 -17.25
C THR A 64 -36.36 -11.97 -15.73
N VAL A 65 -37.48 -12.25 -15.06
CA VAL A 65 -37.61 -12.23 -13.60
C VAL A 65 -38.42 -13.45 -13.14
N ALA A 66 -38.06 -14.02 -11.99
CA ALA A 66 -38.91 -14.97 -11.28
C ALA A 66 -38.95 -14.65 -9.78
N VAL A 67 -40.15 -14.53 -9.24
CA VAL A 67 -40.41 -14.40 -7.80
C VAL A 67 -40.93 -15.74 -7.28
N VAL A 68 -40.35 -16.24 -6.19
CA VAL A 68 -40.81 -17.44 -5.47
C VAL A 68 -40.82 -17.14 -3.99
N LEU A 69 -41.97 -17.26 -3.35
CA LEU A 69 -42.14 -17.07 -1.91
C LEU A 69 -42.54 -18.40 -1.27
N SER A 70 -41.97 -18.72 -0.12
CA SER A 70 -42.44 -19.84 0.71
C SER A 70 -43.51 -19.33 1.68
N PRO A 71 -44.63 -20.03 1.87
CA PRO A 71 -45.51 -19.74 2.99
C PRO A 71 -44.74 -19.97 4.30
N PRO A 72 -44.74 -19.01 5.25
CA PRO A 72 -44.12 -19.22 6.55
C PRO A 72 -44.86 -20.30 7.33
N ASN A 73 -44.14 -21.03 8.17
CA ASN A 73 -44.76 -21.86 9.22
C ASN A 73 -45.07 -21.02 10.48
N GLU A 74 -45.85 -21.58 11.41
CA GLU A 74 -46.28 -20.89 12.65
C GLU A 74 -45.12 -20.22 13.43
N ILE A 75 -43.95 -20.86 13.48
CA ILE A 75 -42.76 -20.30 14.14
C ILE A 75 -42.21 -19.11 13.33
N GLN A 76 -42.12 -19.26 12.00
CA GLN A 76 -41.67 -18.18 11.12
C GLN A 76 -42.63 -16.98 11.15
N GLU A 77 -43.94 -17.20 11.17
CA GLU A 77 -44.94 -16.14 11.38
C GLU A 77 -44.72 -15.42 12.71
N SER A 78 -44.54 -16.17 13.81
CA SER A 78 -44.28 -15.59 15.14
C SER A 78 -42.99 -14.77 15.24
N LEU A 79 -42.01 -15.05 14.35
CA LEU A 79 -40.71 -14.36 14.28
C LEU A 79 -40.63 -13.30 13.17
N GLY A 80 -41.70 -13.10 12.38
CA GLY A 80 -41.68 -12.19 11.22
C GLY A 80 -40.74 -12.62 10.08
N VAL A 81 -40.43 -13.92 9.99
CA VAL A 81 -39.51 -14.49 9.00
C VAL A 81 -40.27 -14.86 7.72
N GLN A 82 -39.87 -14.28 6.59
CA GLN A 82 -40.41 -14.61 5.29
C GLN A 82 -39.29 -15.00 4.31
N HIS A 83 -39.20 -16.28 3.99
CA HIS A 83 -38.26 -16.77 2.99
C HIS A 83 -38.81 -16.59 1.58
N GLY A 84 -37.97 -16.08 0.69
CA GLY A 84 -38.30 -15.89 -0.71
C GLY A 84 -37.07 -15.66 -1.56
N ALA A 85 -37.27 -15.72 -2.87
CA ALA A 85 -36.26 -15.52 -3.89
C ALA A 85 -36.80 -14.58 -4.97
N ILE A 86 -36.01 -13.58 -5.33
CA ILE A 86 -36.24 -12.68 -6.47
C ILE A 86 -35.07 -12.93 -7.41
N VAL A 87 -35.26 -13.72 -8.46
CA VAL A 87 -34.19 -14.07 -9.42
C VAL A 87 -34.31 -13.17 -10.64
N ILE A 88 -33.22 -12.47 -10.99
CA ILE A 88 -33.12 -11.64 -12.19
C ILE A 88 -32.17 -12.27 -13.23
N GLY A 89 -32.56 -12.25 -14.50
CA GLY A 89 -31.71 -12.73 -15.61
C GLY A 89 -30.68 -11.69 -16.03
N LEU A 90 -29.41 -12.07 -16.08
CA LEU A 90 -28.27 -11.18 -16.37
C LEU A 90 -27.85 -11.12 -17.85
N GLY A 91 -28.39 -11.99 -18.70
CA GLY A 91 -27.89 -12.24 -20.06
C GLY A 91 -26.76 -13.27 -20.08
N LYS A 92 -25.91 -13.23 -21.11
CA LYS A 92 -24.76 -14.11 -21.16
C LYS A 92 -23.67 -13.61 -20.24
N TRP A 93 -22.85 -14.55 -19.75
CA TRP A 93 -21.65 -14.21 -19.01
C TRP A 93 -20.74 -13.32 -19.87
N GLY A 94 -20.22 -12.23 -19.29
CA GLY A 94 -19.38 -11.23 -19.97
C GLY A 94 -20.13 -9.98 -20.45
N GLU A 95 -21.43 -10.09 -20.78
CA GLU A 95 -22.25 -8.98 -21.30
C GLU A 95 -22.81 -8.07 -20.16
N LEU A 96 -22.52 -8.37 -18.89
CA LEU A 96 -23.08 -7.64 -17.75
C LEU A 96 -22.42 -6.27 -17.56
N THR A 97 -23.22 -5.21 -17.67
CA THR A 97 -22.84 -3.83 -17.31
C THR A 97 -23.59 -3.34 -16.06
N PRO A 98 -23.09 -2.32 -15.35
CA PRO A 98 -23.79 -1.75 -14.18
C PRO A 98 -25.17 -1.19 -14.55
N SER A 99 -25.34 -0.67 -15.77
CA SER A 99 -26.62 -0.18 -16.29
C SER A 99 -27.62 -1.33 -16.53
N ALA A 100 -27.18 -2.42 -17.17
CA ALA A 100 -27.99 -3.61 -17.36
C ALA A 100 -28.43 -4.22 -16.02
N LEU A 101 -27.52 -4.29 -15.03
CA LEU A 101 -27.87 -4.72 -13.68
C LEU A 101 -28.89 -3.78 -13.02
N THR A 102 -28.71 -2.46 -13.15
CA THR A 102 -29.67 -1.46 -12.61
C THR A 102 -31.08 -1.70 -13.15
N GLN A 103 -31.20 -1.96 -14.46
CA GLN A 103 -32.48 -2.24 -15.10
C GLN A 103 -33.07 -3.59 -14.67
N ALA A 104 -32.26 -4.64 -14.60
CA ALA A 104 -32.69 -5.96 -14.16
C ALA A 104 -33.18 -5.95 -12.69
N VAL A 105 -32.49 -5.23 -11.80
CA VAL A 105 -32.92 -5.04 -10.40
C VAL A 105 -34.22 -4.23 -10.32
N HIS A 106 -34.33 -3.13 -11.06
CA HIS A 106 -35.56 -2.33 -11.14
C HIS A 106 -36.77 -3.19 -11.53
N GLN A 107 -36.62 -4.04 -12.56
CA GLN A 107 -37.67 -4.95 -12.99
C GLN A 107 -37.95 -6.06 -11.94
N GLY A 108 -36.90 -6.64 -11.35
CA GLY A 108 -37.00 -7.63 -10.29
C GLY A 108 -37.78 -7.16 -9.08
N MET A 109 -37.45 -5.97 -8.55
CA MET A 109 -38.16 -5.37 -7.42
C MET A 109 -39.59 -4.96 -7.78
N THR A 110 -39.83 -4.45 -8.98
CA THR A 110 -41.18 -4.10 -9.44
C THR A 110 -42.10 -5.32 -9.47
N GLU A 111 -41.62 -6.43 -10.04
CA GLU A 111 -42.37 -7.69 -10.09
C GLU A 111 -42.61 -8.26 -8.68
N TYR A 112 -41.62 -8.19 -7.79
CA TYR A 112 -41.76 -8.60 -6.39
C TYR A 112 -42.85 -7.81 -5.65
N CYS A 113 -42.85 -6.48 -5.72
CA CYS A 113 -43.88 -5.65 -5.10
C CYS A 113 -45.29 -5.94 -5.66
N LEU A 114 -45.40 -6.18 -6.97
CA LEU A 114 -46.66 -6.57 -7.60
C LEU A 114 -47.13 -7.96 -7.14
N HIS A 115 -46.22 -8.92 -7.01
CA HIS A 115 -46.51 -10.27 -6.54
C HIS A 115 -46.98 -10.27 -5.08
N ILE A 116 -46.31 -9.53 -4.20
CA ILE A 116 -46.76 -9.33 -2.80
C ILE A 116 -48.17 -8.71 -2.75
N ASN A 117 -48.45 -7.72 -3.59
CA ASN A 117 -49.78 -7.10 -3.68
C ASN A 117 -50.87 -8.07 -4.18
N GLN A 118 -50.53 -9.03 -5.05
CA GLN A 118 -51.47 -10.04 -5.56
C GLN A 118 -51.73 -11.17 -4.55
N CYS A 119 -50.73 -11.52 -3.75
CA CYS A 119 -50.84 -12.53 -2.69
C CYS A 119 -51.42 -11.98 -1.38
N GLY A 120 -51.48 -10.66 -1.21
CA GLY A 120 -52.06 -9.98 -0.05
C GLY A 120 -53.58 -10.12 0.05
N SER A 121 -54.11 -10.00 1.27
CA SER A 121 -55.55 -9.87 1.49
C SER A 121 -56.07 -8.53 0.93
N SER A 122 -57.34 -8.53 0.50
CA SER A 122 -57.99 -7.42 -0.25
C SER A 122 -57.63 -6.01 0.27
N PRO A 123 -57.24 -5.06 -0.62
CA PRO A 123 -56.67 -3.79 -0.21
C PRO A 123 -57.67 -2.93 0.57
N ASP A 124 -57.28 -2.59 1.80
CA ASP A 124 -57.94 -1.56 2.61
C ASP A 124 -57.34 -0.19 2.23
N PRO A 125 -58.10 0.70 1.56
CA PRO A 125 -57.60 2.00 1.09
C PRO A 125 -57.32 3.00 2.22
N SER A 126 -57.46 2.61 3.49
CA SER A 126 -57.08 3.40 4.66
C SER A 126 -55.67 3.09 5.21
N LYS A 127 -54.99 2.05 4.70
CA LYS A 127 -53.67 1.63 5.17
C LYS A 127 -52.51 2.24 4.38
N GLU A 128 -51.41 2.50 5.07
CA GLU A 128 -50.14 2.96 4.50
C GLU A 128 -49.52 1.89 3.57
N PRO A 129 -48.65 2.30 2.61
CA PRO A 129 -47.96 1.34 1.74
C PRO A 129 -47.20 0.30 2.55
N VAL A 130 -47.37 -0.99 2.21
CA VAL A 130 -46.61 -2.07 2.83
C VAL A 130 -45.13 -1.86 2.54
N GLU A 131 -44.36 -1.66 3.61
CA GLU A 131 -42.92 -1.49 3.58
C GLU A 131 -42.23 -2.86 3.60
N LEU A 132 -41.33 -3.06 2.64
CA LEU A 132 -40.65 -4.33 2.42
C LEU A 132 -39.14 -4.16 2.66
N THR A 133 -38.59 -5.05 3.48
CA THR A 133 -37.15 -5.31 3.52
C THR A 133 -36.81 -6.40 2.52
N ILE A 134 -35.74 -6.21 1.75
CA ILE A 134 -35.14 -7.27 0.96
C ILE A 134 -33.69 -7.49 1.36
N ASN A 135 -33.27 -8.74 1.23
CA ASN A 135 -31.89 -9.15 1.29
C ASN A 135 -31.31 -9.15 -0.12
N SER A 136 -30.03 -8.80 -0.29
CA SER A 136 -29.33 -8.91 -1.57
C SER A 136 -27.94 -9.48 -1.41
N LEU A 137 -27.55 -10.33 -2.35
CA LEU A 137 -26.13 -10.61 -2.58
C LEU A 137 -25.49 -9.46 -3.37
N LEU A 138 -24.16 -9.45 -3.43
CA LEU A 138 -23.43 -8.59 -4.35
C LEU A 138 -23.43 -9.24 -5.75
N ILE A 139 -24.36 -8.80 -6.59
CA ILE A 139 -24.60 -9.39 -7.91
C ILE A 139 -23.53 -8.92 -8.89
N GLY A 140 -22.82 -9.87 -9.50
CA GLY A 140 -21.84 -9.59 -10.54
C GLY A 140 -20.49 -9.04 -10.07
N SER A 141 -20.22 -8.98 -8.76
CA SER A 141 -18.93 -8.50 -8.22
C SER A 141 -17.98 -9.60 -7.72
N ASN A 142 -18.24 -10.86 -8.07
CA ASN A 142 -17.27 -11.94 -7.82
C ASN A 142 -16.10 -11.85 -8.82
N THR A 143 -14.96 -12.49 -8.54
CA THR A 143 -13.71 -12.39 -9.33
C THR A 143 -13.79 -12.81 -10.80
N SER A 144 -14.92 -13.35 -11.24
CA SER A 144 -15.18 -13.65 -12.65
C SER A 144 -16.00 -12.57 -13.34
N ALA A 145 -16.94 -11.92 -12.66
CA ALA A 145 -17.92 -11.06 -13.30
C ALA A 145 -17.41 -9.63 -13.52
N ASN A 146 -17.98 -8.95 -14.53
CA ASN A 146 -17.37 -7.79 -15.19
C ASN A 146 -17.54 -6.43 -14.48
N ILE A 147 -18.01 -6.40 -13.23
CA ILE A 147 -18.30 -5.15 -12.49
C ILE A 147 -17.73 -5.16 -11.08
N ALA A 148 -17.36 -3.99 -10.54
CA ALA A 148 -16.78 -3.89 -9.19
C ALA A 148 -17.85 -4.04 -8.08
N VAL A 149 -17.39 -4.15 -6.83
CA VAL A 149 -18.28 -4.08 -5.66
C VAL A 149 -19.05 -2.75 -5.61
N GLU A 150 -18.46 -1.63 -6.07
CA GLU A 150 -19.21 -0.36 -6.19
C GLU A 150 -20.38 -0.48 -7.14
N ASP A 151 -20.14 -1.07 -8.30
CA ASP A 151 -21.09 -1.12 -9.39
C ASP A 151 -22.27 -2.03 -9.05
N SER A 152 -22.01 -3.15 -8.38
CA SER A 152 -23.05 -4.01 -7.80
C SER A 152 -23.91 -3.22 -6.81
N VAL A 153 -23.30 -2.58 -5.80
CA VAL A 153 -24.03 -1.81 -4.78
C VAL A 153 -24.79 -0.64 -5.41
N ASN A 154 -24.16 0.10 -6.32
CA ASN A 154 -24.74 1.22 -7.07
C ASN A 154 -25.94 0.76 -7.91
N ALA A 155 -25.78 -0.29 -8.71
CA ALA A 155 -26.84 -0.80 -9.57
C ALA A 155 -28.04 -1.33 -8.77
N ILE A 156 -27.79 -1.99 -7.64
CA ILE A 156 -28.84 -2.53 -6.77
C ILE A 156 -29.62 -1.39 -6.07
N VAL A 157 -28.91 -0.43 -5.45
CA VAL A 157 -29.53 0.72 -4.77
C VAL A 157 -30.26 1.63 -5.78
N ARG A 158 -29.64 1.95 -6.93
CA ARG A 158 -30.25 2.76 -8.00
C ARG A 158 -31.45 2.05 -8.62
N GLY A 159 -31.39 0.74 -8.83
CA GLY A 159 -32.50 -0.08 -9.30
C GLY A 159 -33.71 -0.03 -8.36
N ALA A 160 -33.48 -0.05 -7.04
CA ALA A 160 -34.53 0.09 -6.04
C ALA A 160 -35.19 1.48 -6.03
N VAL A 161 -34.39 2.55 -6.07
CA VAL A 161 -34.90 3.93 -6.16
C VAL A 161 -35.76 4.12 -7.41
N LEU A 162 -35.35 3.54 -8.55
CA LEU A 162 -36.13 3.57 -9.79
C LEU A 162 -37.43 2.75 -9.67
N ALA A 163 -37.40 1.56 -9.05
CA ALA A 163 -38.59 0.74 -8.82
C ALA A 163 -39.62 1.45 -7.93
N ASN A 164 -39.20 1.98 -6.77
CA ASN A 164 -40.07 2.73 -5.87
C ASN A 164 -40.71 3.94 -6.58
N ARG A 165 -39.94 4.67 -7.41
CA ARG A 165 -40.46 5.78 -8.23
C ARG A 165 -41.43 5.32 -9.31
N ALA A 166 -41.20 4.19 -9.97
CA ALA A 166 -42.11 3.65 -10.97
C ALA A 166 -43.45 3.23 -10.34
N LEU A 167 -43.40 2.60 -9.16
CA LEU A 167 -44.58 2.20 -8.39
C LEU A 167 -45.37 3.42 -7.87
N ALA A 168 -44.69 4.45 -7.37
CA ALA A 168 -45.33 5.70 -6.93
C ALA A 168 -45.95 6.53 -8.08
N ASN A 169 -45.24 6.68 -9.20
CA ASN A 169 -45.71 7.50 -10.33
C ASN A 169 -46.83 6.84 -11.16
N ARG A 170 -46.97 5.51 -11.10
CA ARG A 170 -48.07 4.77 -11.77
C ARG A 170 -49.40 4.82 -11.02
N VAL A 171 -49.50 5.58 -9.93
CA VAL A 171 -50.78 5.97 -9.32
C VAL A 171 -51.58 6.84 -10.30
N LEU A 172 -52.31 6.18 -11.18
CA LEU A 172 -53.44 6.76 -11.89
C LEU A 172 -54.37 7.39 -10.84
N LYS A 173 -54.58 8.71 -10.95
CA LYS A 173 -55.42 9.57 -10.10
C LYS A 173 -56.92 9.18 -10.02
N LYS A 174 -57.27 7.94 -10.41
CA LYS A 174 -58.63 7.41 -10.53
C LYS A 174 -58.91 6.12 -9.73
N GLN A 175 -57.91 5.44 -9.14
CA GLN A 175 -58.13 4.10 -8.55
C GLN A 175 -57.76 3.89 -7.06
N ARG A 176 -57.06 4.81 -6.38
CA ARG A 176 -56.75 4.73 -4.92
C ARG A 176 -56.06 3.44 -4.43
N VAL A 177 -55.45 2.64 -5.31
CA VAL A 177 -54.63 1.48 -4.90
C VAL A 177 -53.22 1.97 -4.56
N VAL A 178 -52.76 1.62 -3.36
CA VAL A 178 -51.39 1.87 -2.87
C VAL A 178 -50.60 0.57 -3.03
N LEU A 179 -49.47 0.62 -3.74
CA LEU A 179 -48.62 -0.56 -3.95
C LEU A 179 -47.53 -0.68 -2.86
N PRO A 180 -47.09 -1.91 -2.52
CA PRO A 180 -45.93 -2.13 -1.67
C PRO A 180 -44.65 -1.51 -2.24
N ARG A 181 -43.68 -1.22 -1.36
CA ARG A 181 -42.40 -0.59 -1.71
C ARG A 181 -41.24 -1.19 -0.93
N VAL A 182 -40.03 -1.12 -1.48
CA VAL A 182 -38.82 -1.56 -0.77
C VAL A 182 -38.24 -0.37 0.00
N THR A 183 -38.31 -0.37 1.33
CA THR A 183 -37.73 0.71 2.16
C THR A 183 -36.39 0.32 2.78
N HIS A 184 -36.02 -0.96 2.78
CA HIS A 184 -34.72 -1.41 3.28
C HIS A 184 -34.09 -2.47 2.38
N ILE A 185 -32.83 -2.25 2.00
CA ILE A 185 -31.95 -3.24 1.37
C ILE A 185 -30.86 -3.62 2.37
N GLN A 186 -30.77 -4.90 2.70
CA GLN A 186 -29.64 -5.46 3.43
C GLN A 186 -28.76 -6.28 2.48
N PHE A 187 -27.55 -5.80 2.20
CA PHE A 187 -26.54 -6.62 1.55
C PHE A 187 -26.03 -7.67 2.53
N ILE A 188 -25.93 -8.92 2.10
CA ILE A 188 -25.32 -10.01 2.87
C ILE A 188 -24.07 -10.44 2.12
N GLU A 189 -22.95 -10.46 2.84
CA GLU A 189 -21.68 -10.92 2.31
C GLU A 189 -21.00 -11.84 3.34
N LEU A 190 -20.52 -12.98 2.88
CA LEU A 190 -19.89 -14.00 3.71
C LEU A 190 -18.50 -13.55 4.18
N TYR A 191 -17.77 -12.81 3.35
CA TYR A 191 -16.36 -12.46 3.57
C TYR A 191 -16.17 -11.05 4.11
N LEU A 192 -15.45 -10.92 5.23
CA LEU A 192 -15.31 -9.65 5.96
C LEU A 192 -14.77 -8.50 5.11
N ASP A 193 -13.73 -8.75 4.31
CA ASP A 193 -13.07 -7.73 3.49
C ASP A 193 -13.99 -7.23 2.36
N VAL A 194 -14.75 -8.13 1.72
CA VAL A 194 -15.77 -7.76 0.72
C VAL A 194 -16.95 -7.04 1.38
N ALA A 195 -17.34 -7.43 2.59
CA ALA A 195 -18.42 -6.79 3.34
C ALA A 195 -18.04 -5.36 3.78
N VAL A 196 -16.80 -5.14 4.23
CA VAL A 196 -16.22 -3.80 4.48
C VAL A 196 -16.22 -2.97 3.21
N ASP A 197 -15.76 -3.55 2.10
CA ASP A 197 -15.69 -2.85 0.80
C ASP A 197 -17.09 -2.45 0.29
N ALA A 198 -18.09 -3.30 0.46
CA ALA A 198 -19.50 -3.02 0.17
C ALA A 198 -20.09 -1.93 1.08
N ALA A 199 -19.79 -1.95 2.39
CA ALA A 199 -20.27 -0.94 3.32
C ALA A 199 -19.70 0.46 3.02
N LYS A 200 -18.41 0.54 2.66
CA LYS A 200 -17.81 1.80 2.15
C LYS A 200 -18.42 2.24 0.82
N SER A 201 -18.66 1.28 -0.08
CA SER A 201 -19.34 1.55 -1.36
C SER A 201 -20.71 2.18 -1.16
N ALA A 202 -21.52 1.62 -0.24
CA ALA A 202 -22.85 2.14 0.06
C ALA A 202 -22.83 3.63 0.47
N HIS A 203 -21.86 4.03 1.31
CA HIS A 203 -21.68 5.42 1.72
C HIS A 203 -21.32 6.37 0.55
N ARG A 204 -20.44 5.94 -0.37
CA ARG A 204 -20.07 6.74 -1.55
C ARG A 204 -21.22 6.82 -2.57
N VAL A 205 -21.86 5.68 -2.83
CA VAL A 205 -23.02 5.53 -3.72
C VAL A 205 -24.21 6.36 -3.25
N ALA A 206 -24.57 6.34 -1.97
CA ALA A 206 -25.67 7.13 -1.42
C ALA A 206 -25.51 8.61 -1.74
N LYS A 207 -24.36 9.21 -1.38
CA LYS A 207 -24.03 10.61 -1.67
C LYS A 207 -24.14 10.98 -3.16
N ARG A 208 -23.92 10.01 -4.07
CA ARG A 208 -24.05 10.20 -5.53
C ARG A 208 -25.51 10.14 -5.99
N ILE A 209 -26.25 9.12 -5.56
CA ILE A 209 -27.65 8.90 -5.95
C ILE A 209 -28.57 9.99 -5.35
N GLU A 210 -28.32 10.46 -4.13
CA GLU A 210 -29.07 11.57 -3.52
C GLU A 210 -28.96 12.86 -4.37
N ARG A 211 -27.76 13.18 -4.86
CA ARG A 211 -27.52 14.33 -5.75
C ARG A 211 -28.18 14.17 -7.12
N GLU A 212 -28.10 12.98 -7.71
CA GLU A 212 -28.65 12.71 -9.05
C GLU A 212 -30.18 12.71 -9.05
N PHE A 213 -30.80 12.08 -8.04
CA PHE A 213 -32.22 11.78 -8.06
C PHE A 213 -33.09 12.62 -7.12
N GLN A 214 -32.53 13.30 -6.11
CA GLN A 214 -33.29 13.86 -4.97
C GLN A 214 -34.06 12.78 -4.17
N ALA A 215 -33.53 11.54 -4.13
CA ALA A 215 -33.96 10.54 -3.15
C ALA A 215 -33.26 10.80 -1.81
N HIS A 216 -33.80 10.29 -0.70
CA HIS A 216 -33.11 10.26 0.60
C HIS A 216 -32.62 8.83 0.85
N ILE A 217 -31.32 8.66 1.13
CA ILE A 217 -30.70 7.34 1.33
C ILE A 217 -29.94 7.34 2.65
N THR A 218 -30.43 6.58 3.60
CA THR A 218 -29.76 6.39 4.89
C THR A 218 -28.95 5.11 4.84
N VAL A 219 -27.63 5.22 5.01
CA VAL A 219 -26.72 4.08 5.10
C VAL A 219 -26.38 3.83 6.57
N GLU A 220 -26.40 2.57 7.01
CA GLU A 220 -25.88 2.20 8.33
C GLU A 220 -24.39 2.58 8.42
N PRO A 221 -23.96 3.38 9.43
CA PRO A 221 -22.60 3.89 9.51
C PRO A 221 -21.56 2.77 9.71
N HIS A 222 -21.97 1.65 10.31
CA HIS A 222 -21.08 0.54 10.68
C HIS A 222 -21.61 -0.79 10.13
N LEU A 223 -20.68 -1.64 9.71
CA LEU A 223 -20.93 -3.00 9.27
C LEU A 223 -21.52 -3.84 10.41
N LYS A 224 -22.70 -4.44 10.20
CA LYS A 224 -23.29 -5.36 11.17
C LYS A 224 -22.68 -6.74 11.02
N LYS A 225 -22.31 -7.38 12.13
CA LYS A 225 -21.83 -8.77 12.15
C LYS A 225 -22.99 -9.72 12.43
N GLY A 226 -23.19 -10.67 11.52
CA GLY A 226 -24.12 -11.78 11.64
C GLY A 226 -23.41 -13.08 12.03
N LYS A 227 -24.17 -14.17 12.09
CA LYS A 227 -23.60 -15.52 12.30
C LYS A 227 -23.01 -16.05 11.01
N GLY A 228 -21.99 -16.90 11.12
CA GLY A 228 -21.38 -17.62 9.98
C GLY A 228 -20.49 -16.78 9.05
N GLY A 229 -20.33 -15.48 9.31
CA GLY A 229 -19.38 -14.63 8.59
C GLY A 229 -17.94 -15.14 8.72
N GLN A 230 -17.19 -15.11 7.61
CA GLN A 230 -15.83 -15.61 7.51
C GLN A 230 -14.83 -14.48 7.30
N THR A 231 -13.66 -14.61 7.92
CA THR A 231 -12.48 -13.79 7.61
C THR A 231 -11.53 -14.62 6.76
N ARG A 232 -11.06 -14.06 5.65
CA ARG A 232 -10.19 -14.75 4.70
C ARG A 232 -8.80 -14.13 4.65
N LEU A 233 -7.79 -14.97 4.46
CA LEU A 233 -6.37 -14.61 4.56
C LEU A 233 -5.79 -14.07 3.24
N VAL A 234 -6.52 -14.16 2.13
CA VAL A 234 -6.10 -13.69 0.80
C VAL A 234 -7.26 -12.89 0.19
N PRO A 235 -7.05 -11.64 -0.26
CA PRO A 235 -8.08 -10.80 -0.86
C PRO A 235 -8.41 -11.20 -2.30
N THR A 236 -9.55 -10.72 -2.82
CA THR A 236 -9.92 -10.84 -4.24
C THR A 236 -9.63 -9.57 -5.04
N SER A 237 -9.07 -9.78 -6.22
CA SER A 237 -8.50 -8.84 -7.20
C SER A 237 -9.55 -7.96 -7.93
N SER A 238 -10.35 -7.16 -7.22
CA SER A 238 -11.45 -6.38 -7.83
C SER A 238 -11.48 -4.86 -7.59
N ARG A 239 -10.65 -4.31 -6.69
CA ARG A 239 -10.39 -2.86 -6.61
C ARG A 239 -8.89 -2.60 -6.54
N GLY A 240 -8.42 -1.68 -7.38
CA GLY A 240 -6.98 -1.44 -7.56
C GLY A 240 -6.22 -2.55 -8.30
N TYR A 241 -6.90 -3.63 -8.73
CA TYR A 241 -6.23 -4.68 -9.51
C TYR A 241 -5.93 -4.19 -10.93
N TRP A 242 -4.65 -4.24 -11.28
CA TRP A 242 -4.17 -3.93 -12.63
C TRP A 242 -4.34 -5.15 -13.53
N ARG A 243 -5.39 -5.15 -14.35
CA ARG A 243 -5.60 -6.21 -15.36
C ARG A 243 -4.43 -6.21 -16.33
N ARG A 244 -3.83 -7.37 -16.56
CA ARG A 244 -2.67 -7.55 -17.46
C ARG A 244 -3.14 -8.05 -18.81
N TRP A 245 -2.89 -7.24 -19.84
CA TRP A 245 -3.22 -7.53 -21.23
C TRP A 245 -1.93 -7.67 -22.01
N THR A 246 -1.61 -8.86 -22.50
CA THR A 246 -0.49 -9.02 -23.43
C THR A 246 -0.97 -8.72 -24.84
N VAL A 247 -0.36 -7.73 -25.48
CA VAL A 247 -0.58 -7.40 -26.89
C VAL A 247 0.70 -7.73 -27.64
N SER A 248 0.59 -8.52 -28.70
CA SER A 248 1.73 -9.00 -29.48
C SER A 248 1.43 -8.94 -30.97
N ALA A 249 2.44 -8.64 -31.76
CA ALA A 249 2.42 -8.73 -33.21
C ALA A 249 2.52 -10.19 -33.65
N ILE A 250 1.54 -10.68 -34.40
CA ILE A 250 1.73 -11.94 -35.13
C ILE A 250 2.58 -11.63 -36.35
N GLN A 251 3.82 -12.10 -36.34
CA GLN A 251 4.65 -12.15 -37.53
C GLN A 251 4.26 -13.41 -38.31
N ASP A 252 3.77 -13.24 -39.53
CA ASP A 252 3.71 -14.35 -40.48
C ASP A 252 5.14 -14.87 -40.72
N ALA A 253 5.27 -16.18 -40.98
CA ALA A 253 6.58 -16.76 -41.27
C ALA A 253 7.24 -15.99 -42.43
N PRO A 254 8.53 -15.59 -42.31
CA PRO A 254 9.17 -14.76 -43.33
C PRO A 254 9.06 -15.47 -44.68
N PRO A 255 8.73 -14.75 -45.77
CA PRO A 255 8.67 -15.35 -47.09
C PRO A 255 10.02 -16.01 -47.39
N PRO A 256 10.04 -17.19 -48.04
CA PRO A 256 11.29 -17.88 -48.35
C PRO A 256 12.21 -16.93 -49.10
N ALA A 257 13.44 -16.78 -48.60
CA ALA A 257 14.36 -15.76 -49.05
C ALA A 257 14.43 -15.68 -50.58
N SER A 258 14.16 -14.50 -51.12
CA SER A 258 14.19 -14.29 -52.57
C SER A 258 15.60 -14.59 -53.08
N LEU A 259 15.70 -15.62 -53.93
CA LEU A 259 16.95 -16.09 -54.53
C LEU A 259 17.65 -14.95 -55.28
N SER A 260 18.53 -14.23 -54.59
CA SER A 260 19.37 -13.20 -55.16
C SER A 260 20.76 -13.76 -55.43
N LEU A 261 21.34 -13.41 -56.58
CA LEU A 261 22.70 -13.82 -56.92
C LEU A 261 23.69 -13.09 -55.99
N PRO A 262 24.66 -13.80 -55.38
CA PRO A 262 25.78 -13.19 -54.65
C PRO A 262 26.48 -12.10 -55.48
N SER A 263 27.00 -11.07 -54.82
CA SER A 263 27.64 -9.90 -55.48
C SER A 263 28.68 -10.30 -56.53
N VAL A 264 29.56 -11.26 -56.21
CA VAL A 264 30.58 -11.81 -57.13
C VAL A 264 29.97 -12.40 -58.42
N LEU A 265 28.78 -12.99 -58.34
CA LEU A 265 28.06 -13.51 -59.50
C LEU A 265 27.30 -12.41 -60.24
N LYS A 266 26.75 -11.39 -59.55
CA LYS A 266 26.17 -10.19 -60.18
C LYS A 266 27.23 -9.44 -61.02
N ASP A 267 28.44 -9.27 -60.48
CA ASP A 267 29.52 -8.60 -61.20
C ASP A 267 30.04 -9.43 -62.38
N ARG A 268 30.21 -10.76 -62.22
CA ARG A 268 30.54 -11.64 -63.37
C ARG A 268 29.49 -11.62 -64.46
N LEU A 269 28.19 -11.63 -64.12
CA LEU A 269 27.11 -11.49 -65.09
C LEU A 269 27.20 -10.15 -65.82
N ARG A 270 27.43 -9.05 -65.08
CA ARG A 270 27.63 -7.71 -65.65
C ARG A 270 28.80 -7.67 -66.63
N THR A 271 29.92 -8.34 -66.34
CA THR A 271 31.07 -8.41 -67.28
C THR A 271 30.76 -9.27 -68.51
N MET A 272 30.20 -10.49 -68.33
CA MET A 272 29.86 -11.36 -69.47
C MET A 272 28.84 -10.71 -70.42
N LEU A 273 27.85 -10.03 -69.85
CA LEU A 273 26.84 -9.28 -70.61
C LEU A 273 27.48 -8.13 -71.43
N GLN A 274 28.53 -7.47 -70.92
CA GLN A 274 29.22 -6.38 -71.63
C GLN A 274 30.13 -6.83 -72.78
N GLU A 275 30.56 -8.09 -72.81
CA GLU A 275 31.50 -8.61 -73.84
C GLU A 275 30.81 -9.31 -75.03
N ASP A 276 29.57 -9.79 -74.86
CA ASP A 276 28.84 -10.51 -75.91
C ASP A 276 28.04 -9.55 -76.83
N LYS A 277 28.35 -9.57 -78.13
CA LYS A 277 27.76 -8.67 -79.15
C LYS A 277 26.49 -9.20 -79.82
N SER A 278 26.04 -10.40 -79.48
CA SER A 278 24.81 -10.98 -80.05
C SER A 278 23.79 -11.30 -78.96
N ASN A 279 22.96 -10.34 -78.57
CA ASN A 279 21.81 -10.63 -77.70
C ASN A 279 20.53 -9.89 -78.10
N ASP A 280 19.43 -10.64 -78.02
CA ASP A 280 18.06 -10.19 -78.25
C ASP A 280 17.64 -9.19 -77.15
N PRO A 281 17.10 -8.00 -77.50
CA PRO A 281 16.68 -7.01 -76.51
C PRO A 281 15.67 -7.52 -75.47
N GLN A 282 14.84 -8.52 -75.80
CA GLN A 282 13.89 -9.09 -74.84
C GLN A 282 14.57 -10.00 -73.82
N VAL A 283 15.51 -10.85 -74.24
CA VAL A 283 16.27 -11.72 -73.32
C VAL A 283 17.15 -10.86 -72.41
N TRP A 284 17.74 -9.80 -72.97
CA TRP A 284 18.54 -8.82 -72.24
C TRP A 284 17.75 -8.07 -71.15
N SER A 285 16.53 -7.62 -71.46
CA SER A 285 15.67 -6.92 -70.49
C SER A 285 15.19 -7.83 -69.37
N VAL A 286 14.86 -9.10 -69.68
CA VAL A 286 14.45 -10.10 -68.67
C VAL A 286 15.61 -10.48 -67.74
N LEU A 287 16.84 -10.63 -68.26
CA LEU A 287 18.01 -10.90 -67.44
C LEU A 287 18.38 -9.71 -66.53
N LEU A 288 18.22 -8.47 -67.01
CA LEU A 288 18.36 -7.28 -66.17
C LEU A 288 17.28 -7.22 -65.07
N ASP A 289 16.00 -7.45 -65.40
CA ASP A 289 14.90 -7.43 -64.42
C ASP A 289 15.06 -8.55 -63.36
N MET A 290 15.57 -9.72 -63.73
CA MET A 290 15.89 -10.78 -62.77
C MET A 290 17.13 -10.50 -61.92
N ALA A 291 18.18 -9.86 -62.47
CA ALA A 291 19.43 -9.60 -61.74
C ALA A 291 19.36 -8.37 -60.81
N PHE A 292 18.50 -7.40 -61.13
CA PHE A 292 18.43 -6.07 -60.48
C PHE A 292 17.06 -5.72 -59.89
N ARG A 293 16.20 -6.71 -59.61
CA ARG A 293 15.12 -6.51 -58.65
C ARG A 293 15.69 -6.22 -57.26
N ASP A 294 15.65 -4.95 -56.88
CA ASP A 294 15.82 -4.51 -55.50
C ASP A 294 14.64 -5.00 -54.66
N SER A 295 14.76 -6.26 -54.24
CA SER A 295 14.08 -6.79 -53.06
C SER A 295 14.78 -6.25 -51.80
N GLY A 296 14.76 -4.93 -51.64
CA GLY A 296 14.94 -4.35 -50.33
C GLY A 296 13.84 -4.91 -49.42
N PRO A 297 14.12 -5.26 -48.15
CA PRO A 297 13.09 -5.74 -47.25
C PRO A 297 12.10 -4.61 -47.00
N ALA A 298 10.95 -4.64 -47.68
CA ALA A 298 9.80 -3.90 -47.23
C ALA A 298 9.54 -4.39 -45.79
N PRO A 299 9.59 -3.51 -44.77
CA PRO A 299 9.50 -3.95 -43.39
C PRO A 299 8.14 -4.60 -43.19
N HIS A 300 8.12 -5.93 -43.03
CA HIS A 300 6.91 -6.70 -42.81
C HIS A 300 6.23 -6.22 -41.53
N ARG A 301 5.26 -5.33 -41.67
CA ARG A 301 4.40 -4.93 -40.56
C ARG A 301 3.42 -6.08 -40.30
N PRO A 302 3.19 -6.45 -39.03
CA PRO A 302 2.28 -7.55 -38.71
C PRO A 302 0.87 -7.22 -39.15
N HIS A 303 0.27 -8.08 -39.99
CA HIS A 303 -1.11 -7.94 -40.45
C HIS A 303 -2.15 -8.25 -39.36
N LYS A 304 -1.71 -8.80 -38.22
CA LYS A 304 -2.58 -9.25 -37.13
C LYS A 304 -1.99 -8.90 -35.77
N LEU A 305 -2.84 -8.39 -34.88
CA LEU A 305 -2.51 -8.20 -33.46
C LEU A 305 -3.16 -9.30 -32.64
N ARG A 306 -2.38 -9.96 -31.79
CA ARG A 306 -2.84 -10.94 -30.81
C ARG A 306 -2.96 -10.27 -29.44
N PHE A 307 -4.18 -10.23 -28.94
CA PHE A 307 -4.52 -9.83 -27.58
C PHE A 307 -4.69 -11.10 -26.73
N LEU A 308 -4.06 -11.14 -25.57
CA LEU A 308 -4.17 -12.18 -24.56
C LEU A 308 -4.60 -11.51 -23.25
N ALA A 309 -5.86 -11.69 -22.87
CA ALA A 309 -6.36 -11.23 -21.58
C ALA A 309 -6.19 -12.35 -20.54
N LEU A 310 -5.32 -12.11 -19.56
CA LEU A 310 -5.23 -12.97 -18.38
C LEU A 310 -6.37 -12.60 -17.42
N SER A 311 -7.21 -13.59 -17.10
CA SER A 311 -8.31 -13.48 -16.15
C SER A 311 -8.15 -14.53 -15.05
N ASP A 312 -8.92 -14.44 -13.98
CA ASP A 312 -8.91 -15.38 -12.84
C ASP A 312 -9.51 -16.77 -13.20
N ARG A 313 -9.48 -17.16 -14.48
CA ARG A 313 -9.99 -18.39 -15.06
C ARG A 313 -8.86 -19.36 -15.40
N ALA A 314 -9.16 -20.65 -15.43
CA ALA A 314 -8.25 -21.70 -15.92
C ALA A 314 -8.01 -21.66 -17.47
N ARG A 315 -8.33 -20.54 -18.13
CA ARG A 315 -8.10 -20.29 -19.56
C ARG A 315 -7.68 -18.84 -19.75
N ALA A 316 -6.69 -18.60 -20.61
CA ALA A 316 -6.38 -17.27 -21.11
C ALA A 316 -7.15 -17.03 -22.41
N GLU A 317 -7.79 -15.86 -22.53
CA GLU A 317 -8.64 -15.56 -23.68
C GLU A 317 -7.80 -14.86 -24.75
N VAL A 318 -7.74 -15.46 -25.94
CA VAL A 318 -6.90 -15.03 -27.07
C VAL A 318 -7.80 -14.51 -28.18
N THR A 319 -7.66 -13.22 -28.51
CA THR A 319 -8.36 -12.58 -29.62
C THR A 319 -7.34 -12.10 -30.64
N VAL A 320 -7.56 -12.43 -31.91
CA VAL A 320 -6.71 -12.00 -33.02
C VAL A 320 -7.46 -10.97 -33.84
N GLN A 321 -6.95 -9.75 -33.88
CA GLN A 321 -7.49 -8.66 -34.68
C GLN A 321 -6.74 -8.55 -36.01
N ASP A 322 -7.46 -8.82 -37.10
CA ASP A 322 -6.99 -8.52 -38.45
C ASP A 322 -6.99 -7.01 -38.66
N ASN A 323 -5.94 -6.47 -39.28
CA ASN A 323 -5.71 -5.04 -39.37
C ASN A 323 -5.20 -4.62 -40.76
N GLN A 324 -5.18 -3.30 -41.04
CA GLN A 324 -4.56 -2.72 -42.23
C GLN A 324 -3.28 -1.96 -41.80
N PRO A 325 -2.08 -2.56 -41.92
CA PRO A 325 -0.86 -1.97 -41.34
C PRO A 325 -0.47 -0.62 -41.93
N GLU A 326 -0.78 -0.38 -43.20
CA GLU A 326 -0.49 0.88 -43.90
C GLU A 326 -1.39 2.01 -43.38
N LEU A 327 -2.69 1.73 -43.23
CA LEU A 327 -3.67 2.68 -42.69
C LEU A 327 -3.37 3.02 -41.22
N ILE A 328 -3.12 1.99 -40.40
CA ILE A 328 -2.78 2.18 -38.99
C ILE A 328 -1.51 2.99 -38.83
N ALA A 329 -0.45 2.71 -39.60
CA ALA A 329 0.77 3.48 -39.54
C ALA A 329 0.56 4.95 -39.93
N GLN A 330 -0.25 5.24 -40.96
CA GLN A 330 -0.62 6.61 -41.33
C GLN A 330 -1.41 7.32 -40.22
N LEU A 331 -2.35 6.63 -39.56
CA LEU A 331 -3.12 7.19 -38.44
C LEU A 331 -2.23 7.46 -37.21
N ILE A 332 -1.34 6.52 -36.87
CA ILE A 332 -0.35 6.68 -35.79
C ILE A 332 0.53 7.88 -36.10
N GLN A 333 1.16 7.93 -37.28
CA GLN A 333 2.00 9.04 -37.73
C GLN A 333 1.25 10.38 -37.60
N ARG A 334 0.02 10.47 -38.15
CA ARG A 334 -0.83 11.66 -38.09
C ARG A 334 -1.24 12.10 -36.68
N SER A 335 -1.17 11.20 -35.69
CA SER A 335 -1.47 11.47 -34.27
C SER A 335 -0.25 11.93 -33.44
N ILE A 336 0.97 11.59 -33.87
CA ILE A 336 2.22 11.85 -33.11
C ILE A 336 3.19 12.84 -33.80
N GLU A 337 2.96 13.22 -35.06
CA GLU A 337 3.81 14.19 -35.78
C GLU A 337 3.79 15.61 -35.21
N GLY A 338 2.72 15.99 -34.49
CA GLY A 338 2.53 17.33 -33.94
C GLY A 338 2.13 17.30 -32.47
N ARG A 339 2.00 18.50 -31.88
CA ARG A 339 1.64 18.71 -30.47
C ARG A 339 0.13 18.80 -30.20
N ALA A 340 -0.70 18.76 -31.25
CA ALA A 340 -2.14 19.00 -31.17
C ALA A 340 -2.92 17.68 -31.16
N PHE A 341 -3.89 17.55 -30.26
CA PHE A 341 -4.77 16.39 -30.20
C PHE A 341 -5.76 16.37 -31.37
N ARG A 342 -6.11 15.16 -31.83
CA ARG A 342 -7.00 14.92 -32.97
C ARG A 342 -7.99 13.82 -32.64
N LEU A 343 -9.15 14.23 -32.09
CA LEU A 343 -10.25 13.35 -31.68
C LEU A 343 -10.59 12.28 -32.72
N ASP A 344 -10.80 12.67 -33.99
CA ASP A 344 -11.17 11.75 -35.07
C ASP A 344 -10.12 10.66 -35.30
N THR A 345 -8.83 11.00 -35.20
CA THR A 345 -7.72 10.06 -35.40
C THR A 345 -7.60 9.11 -34.20
N ALA A 346 -7.70 9.65 -32.98
CA ALA A 346 -7.72 8.88 -31.74
C ALA A 346 -8.86 7.86 -31.71
N LYS A 347 -10.07 8.27 -32.10
CA LYS A 347 -11.25 7.41 -32.17
C LYS A 347 -11.12 6.35 -33.27
N THR A 348 -10.62 6.73 -34.45
CA THR A 348 -10.38 5.76 -35.53
C THR A 348 -9.33 4.71 -35.13
N LEU A 349 -8.27 5.10 -34.41
CA LEU A 349 -7.28 4.16 -33.87
C LEU A 349 -7.90 3.19 -32.85
N PHE A 350 -8.70 3.70 -31.90
CA PHE A 350 -9.43 2.85 -30.96
C PHE A 350 -10.34 1.84 -31.68
N GLU A 351 -11.10 2.31 -32.66
CA GLU A 351 -12.06 1.48 -33.39
C GLU A 351 -11.40 0.35 -34.21
N LEU A 352 -10.23 0.61 -34.80
CA LEU A 352 -9.49 -0.34 -35.64
C LEU A 352 -8.54 -1.27 -34.88
N LEU A 353 -8.00 -0.84 -33.73
CA LEU A 353 -6.98 -1.60 -33.00
C LEU A 353 -7.57 -2.53 -31.93
N ILE A 354 -8.63 -2.10 -31.24
CA ILE A 354 -9.20 -2.86 -30.13
C ILE A 354 -10.28 -3.81 -30.66
N PRO A 355 -10.21 -5.12 -30.38
CA PRO A 355 -11.29 -6.06 -30.69
C PRO A 355 -12.59 -5.67 -30.00
N LEU A 356 -13.74 -5.92 -30.65
CA LEU A 356 -15.07 -5.55 -30.13
C LEU A 356 -15.28 -6.03 -28.69
N ASP A 357 -14.98 -7.31 -28.42
CA ASP A 357 -15.14 -7.95 -27.11
C ASP A 357 -14.27 -7.29 -26.01
N LEU A 358 -13.19 -6.60 -26.38
CA LEU A 358 -12.30 -5.90 -25.46
C LEU A 358 -12.68 -4.43 -25.26
N LYS A 359 -13.45 -3.80 -26.17
CA LYS A 359 -13.97 -2.44 -25.99
C LYS A 359 -14.89 -2.36 -24.78
N ASP A 360 -15.81 -3.31 -24.65
CA ASP A 360 -16.72 -3.42 -23.50
C ASP A 360 -15.98 -3.63 -22.18
N SER A 361 -14.86 -4.38 -22.21
CA SER A 361 -14.01 -4.51 -21.01
C SER A 361 -13.29 -3.22 -20.65
N LEU A 362 -12.83 -2.41 -21.62
CA LEU A 362 -12.14 -1.14 -21.33
C LEU A 362 -13.09 -0.11 -20.71
N LEU A 363 -14.35 -0.05 -21.17
CA LEU A 363 -15.37 0.85 -20.62
C LEU A 363 -15.60 0.65 -19.12
N SER A 364 -15.38 -0.56 -18.59
CA SER A 364 -15.49 -0.90 -17.16
C SER A 364 -14.15 -1.01 -16.42
N GLN A 365 -13.00 -0.74 -17.05
CA GLN A 365 -11.70 -0.78 -16.37
C GLN A 365 -11.28 0.56 -15.78
N ASP A 366 -10.85 0.52 -14.52
CA ASP A 366 -10.17 1.62 -13.82
C ASP A 366 -8.66 1.66 -14.09
N ASN A 367 -8.02 0.51 -14.30
CA ASN A 367 -6.56 0.36 -14.46
C ASN A 367 -6.17 -0.82 -15.37
N VAL A 368 -5.12 -0.67 -16.18
CA VAL A 368 -4.56 -1.70 -17.06
C VAL A 368 -3.03 -1.67 -17.10
N VAL A 369 -2.41 -2.84 -17.10
CA VAL A 369 -1.01 -3.04 -17.50
C VAL A 369 -1.01 -3.66 -18.90
N LEU A 370 -0.46 -2.94 -19.86
CA LEU A 370 -0.20 -3.43 -21.21
C LEU A 370 1.16 -4.11 -21.24
N ILE A 371 1.19 -5.44 -21.36
CA ILE A 371 2.40 -6.20 -21.63
C ILE A 371 2.60 -6.18 -23.16
N LEU A 372 3.62 -5.50 -23.64
CA LEU A 372 3.83 -5.21 -25.05
C LEU A 372 5.11 -5.87 -25.54
N ASP A 373 5.08 -6.41 -26.75
CA ASP A 373 6.30 -6.79 -27.47
C ASP A 373 6.98 -5.57 -28.12
N ASP A 374 8.15 -5.78 -28.72
CA ASP A 374 8.93 -4.71 -29.36
C ASP A 374 8.16 -3.97 -30.45
N VAL A 375 7.23 -4.61 -31.15
CA VAL A 375 6.46 -3.99 -32.25
C VAL A 375 5.29 -3.18 -31.71
N THR A 376 4.54 -3.73 -30.77
CA THR A 376 3.34 -3.14 -30.16
C THR A 376 3.66 -2.06 -29.12
N ALA A 377 4.87 -2.06 -28.55
CA ALA A 377 5.40 -0.95 -27.76
C ALA A 377 5.41 0.39 -28.54
N HIS A 378 5.44 0.37 -29.86
CA HIS A 378 5.37 1.58 -30.67
C HIS A 378 3.99 2.24 -30.70
N TYR A 379 2.91 1.50 -30.42
CA TYR A 379 1.57 2.03 -30.64
C TYR A 379 1.22 3.08 -29.56
N PRO A 380 0.54 4.20 -29.93
CA PRO A 380 0.18 5.27 -29.02
C PRO A 380 -1.10 4.91 -28.26
N TRP A 381 -1.07 3.83 -27.48
CA TRP A 381 -2.23 3.31 -26.73
C TRP A 381 -2.89 4.37 -25.85
N GLU A 382 -2.10 5.28 -25.29
CA GLU A 382 -2.53 6.38 -24.45
C GLU A 382 -3.40 7.41 -25.18
N LEU A 383 -3.21 7.62 -26.49
CA LEU A 383 -3.97 8.59 -27.29
C LEU A 383 -5.36 8.10 -27.71
N MET A 384 -5.66 6.82 -27.55
CA MET A 384 -6.95 6.27 -27.95
C MET A 384 -8.09 6.81 -27.08
N ILE A 385 -9.28 6.89 -27.68
CA ILE A 385 -10.48 7.41 -27.01
C ILE A 385 -11.70 6.53 -27.32
N ASP A 386 -12.44 6.17 -26.27
CA ASP A 386 -13.66 5.35 -26.33
C ASP A 386 -14.94 6.17 -26.09
N THR A 387 -14.83 7.20 -25.25
CA THR A 387 -15.90 8.05 -24.74
C THR A 387 -15.57 9.53 -25.04
N ASP A 388 -15.95 10.46 -24.17
CA ASP A 388 -15.59 11.89 -24.29
C ASP A 388 -14.21 12.20 -23.65
N GLU A 389 -13.61 11.24 -22.93
CA GLU A 389 -12.30 11.36 -22.27
C GLU A 389 -11.28 10.33 -22.81
N PRO A 390 -10.00 10.71 -23.05
CA PRO A 390 -8.96 9.77 -23.45
C PRO A 390 -8.73 8.64 -22.43
N LEU A 391 -8.38 7.45 -22.91
CA LEU A 391 -8.19 6.28 -22.04
C LEU A 391 -7.22 6.54 -20.89
N CYS A 392 -6.05 7.12 -21.16
CA CYS A 392 -5.02 7.33 -20.14
C CYS A 392 -5.33 8.44 -19.12
N VAL A 393 -6.42 9.19 -19.33
CA VAL A 393 -7.00 10.14 -18.36
C VAL A 393 -8.05 9.41 -17.50
N ARG A 394 -8.96 8.68 -18.16
CA ARG A 394 -10.06 7.95 -17.51
C ARG A 394 -9.55 6.80 -16.63
N MET A 395 -8.53 6.07 -17.07
CA MET A 395 -7.98 4.88 -16.40
C MET A 395 -6.47 4.94 -16.21
N GLY A 396 -5.96 4.26 -15.16
CA GLY A 396 -4.53 4.10 -14.95
C GLY A 396 -3.94 3.20 -16.04
N MET A 397 -2.98 3.71 -16.80
CA MET A 397 -2.32 2.97 -17.88
C MET A 397 -0.81 2.92 -17.66
N ILE A 398 -0.28 1.70 -17.52
CA ILE A 398 1.15 1.40 -17.44
C ILE A 398 1.51 0.32 -18.46
N ARG A 399 2.76 0.33 -18.91
CA ARG A 399 3.34 -0.64 -19.84
C ARG A 399 4.29 -1.58 -19.10
N GLN A 400 4.45 -2.79 -19.62
CA GLN A 400 5.55 -3.71 -19.31
C GLN A 400 6.04 -4.26 -20.65
N LEU A 401 7.35 -4.50 -20.79
CA LEU A 401 7.91 -5.00 -22.04
C LEU A 401 8.11 -6.52 -21.94
N GLU A 402 7.56 -7.28 -22.88
CA GLU A 402 7.88 -8.69 -23.07
C GLU A 402 9.28 -8.78 -23.70
N THR A 403 10.25 -9.35 -22.97
CA THR A 403 11.62 -9.51 -23.46
C THR A 403 12.25 -10.81 -23.00
N THR A 404 13.02 -11.44 -23.88
CA THR A 404 13.74 -12.70 -23.64
C THR A 404 15.20 -12.48 -23.21
N ASP A 405 15.66 -11.23 -23.21
CA ASP A 405 17.05 -10.83 -22.97
C ASP A 405 17.07 -9.79 -21.84
N TYR A 406 17.57 -10.16 -20.67
CA TYR A 406 17.56 -9.34 -19.45
C TYR A 406 18.72 -9.70 -18.52
N ASP A 407 19.22 -8.73 -17.76
CA ASP A 407 20.30 -8.97 -16.81
C ASP A 407 19.81 -9.68 -15.53
N VAL A 408 20.39 -10.85 -15.23
CA VAL A 408 20.00 -11.73 -14.11
C VAL A 408 20.51 -11.21 -12.75
N ARG A 409 21.32 -10.16 -12.71
CA ARG A 409 21.95 -9.61 -11.49
C ARG A 409 21.76 -8.09 -11.39
N VAL A 410 20.54 -7.67 -11.09
CA VAL A 410 20.23 -6.27 -10.78
C VAL A 410 20.55 -5.99 -9.30
N ARG A 411 21.17 -4.85 -9.02
CA ARG A 411 21.30 -4.27 -7.68
C ARG A 411 20.56 -2.95 -7.64
N ASP A 412 19.55 -2.86 -6.78
CA ASP A 412 18.81 -1.63 -6.56
C ASP A 412 19.62 -0.61 -5.76
N SER A 413 19.55 0.66 -6.15
CA SER A 413 20.20 1.76 -5.45
C SER A 413 19.46 2.14 -4.16
N THR A 414 20.04 1.81 -3.00
CA THR A 414 19.58 2.30 -1.69
C THR A 414 20.03 3.75 -1.39
N SER A 415 20.57 4.47 -2.39
CA SER A 415 21.06 5.84 -2.20
C SER A 415 19.91 6.85 -2.20
N ASN A 416 20.05 7.95 -1.46
CA ASN A 416 19.12 9.08 -1.58
C ASN A 416 19.62 10.14 -2.58
N ASN A 417 20.49 9.76 -3.52
CA ASN A 417 20.99 10.69 -4.54
C ASN A 417 20.04 10.74 -5.74
N VAL A 418 19.84 11.94 -6.29
CA VAL A 418 19.06 12.14 -7.53
C VAL A 418 19.84 13.02 -8.49
N TYR A 419 19.82 12.67 -9.78
CA TYR A 419 20.43 13.47 -10.85
C TYR A 419 19.34 14.14 -11.69
N VAL A 420 19.44 15.45 -11.91
CA VAL A 420 18.47 16.22 -12.71
C VAL A 420 19.21 17.10 -13.70
N VAL A 421 18.90 16.97 -14.98
CA VAL A 421 19.47 17.75 -16.09
C VAL A 421 18.34 18.34 -16.92
N GLY A 422 18.42 19.64 -17.20
CA GLY A 422 17.52 20.34 -18.13
C GLY A 422 18.31 21.21 -19.09
N ASP A 423 17.92 21.20 -20.36
CA ASP A 423 18.50 22.01 -21.44
C ASP A 423 20.06 21.96 -21.50
N PRO A 424 20.67 20.77 -21.66
CA PRO A 424 22.11 20.65 -21.83
C PRO A 424 22.60 21.47 -23.04
N LEU A 425 23.90 21.79 -23.08
CA LEU A 425 24.49 22.41 -24.27
C LEU A 425 24.36 21.46 -25.46
N THR A 426 23.99 22.02 -26.61
CA THR A 426 23.75 21.30 -27.87
C THR A 426 24.49 21.98 -29.02
N PRO A 427 24.68 21.30 -30.18
CA PRO A 427 25.26 21.94 -31.36
C PRO A 427 24.35 23.05 -31.90
N SER A 428 24.91 23.97 -32.69
CA SER A 428 24.27 25.23 -33.10
C SER A 428 23.03 25.11 -33.98
N ASN A 429 22.67 23.91 -34.45
CA ASN A 429 21.44 23.63 -35.18
C ASN A 429 20.23 23.33 -34.26
N TYR A 430 20.43 23.26 -32.94
CA TYR A 430 19.37 23.06 -31.94
C TYR A 430 19.10 24.36 -31.16
N LEU A 431 17.82 24.68 -30.94
CA LEU A 431 17.38 25.86 -30.17
C LEU A 431 17.48 25.61 -28.65
N GLU A 432 17.57 26.67 -27.84
CA GLU A 432 17.53 26.54 -26.38
C GLU A 432 16.12 26.18 -25.89
N LEU A 433 16.01 25.26 -24.92
CA LEU A 433 14.74 24.77 -24.39
C LEU A 433 14.47 25.36 -23.00
N LEU A 434 13.94 26.59 -22.97
CA LEU A 434 13.58 27.26 -21.70
C LEU A 434 12.59 26.45 -20.86
N GLY A 435 11.64 25.73 -21.48
CA GLY A 435 10.72 24.82 -20.78
C GLY A 435 11.44 23.68 -20.06
N ALA A 436 12.34 22.97 -20.76
CA ALA A 436 13.13 21.88 -20.19
C ALA A 436 14.04 22.34 -19.03
N LYS A 437 14.55 23.58 -19.09
CA LYS A 437 15.26 24.20 -17.98
C LYS A 437 14.36 24.46 -16.77
N MET A 438 13.17 25.03 -16.99
CA MET A 438 12.19 25.31 -15.93
C MET A 438 11.69 24.01 -15.27
N GLU A 439 11.48 22.96 -16.06
CA GLU A 439 11.15 21.61 -15.58
C GLU A 439 12.23 21.08 -14.64
N ALA A 440 13.49 21.07 -15.06
CA ALA A 440 14.59 20.61 -14.23
C ALA A 440 14.74 21.43 -12.93
N GLU A 441 14.55 22.75 -12.97
CA GLU A 441 14.58 23.61 -11.77
C GLU A 441 13.43 23.28 -10.78
N ILE A 442 12.22 23.04 -11.28
CA ILE A 442 11.04 22.69 -10.46
C ILE A 442 11.15 21.27 -9.91
N VAL A 443 11.52 20.29 -10.74
CA VAL A 443 11.73 18.90 -10.36
C VAL A 443 12.84 18.78 -9.32
N ALA A 444 13.97 19.48 -9.52
CA ALA A 444 15.04 19.54 -8.53
C ALA A 444 14.57 20.15 -7.19
N SER A 445 13.76 21.21 -7.23
CA SER A 445 13.20 21.85 -6.02
C SER A 445 12.28 20.90 -5.24
N LEU A 446 11.38 20.18 -5.93
CA LEU A 446 10.50 19.18 -5.31
C LEU A 446 11.30 18.05 -4.67
N LEU A 447 12.28 17.50 -5.38
CA LEU A 447 13.08 16.37 -4.93
C LEU A 447 14.04 16.72 -3.78
N GLN A 448 14.53 17.98 -3.69
CA GLN A 448 15.37 18.45 -2.58
C GLN A 448 14.70 18.36 -1.20
N THR A 449 13.37 18.21 -1.14
CA THR A 449 12.64 18.02 0.12
C THR A 449 12.91 16.67 0.79
N GLN A 450 13.30 15.64 0.02
CA GLN A 450 13.51 14.27 0.51
C GLN A 450 14.84 13.64 0.05
N TYR A 451 15.52 14.23 -0.95
CA TYR A 451 16.69 13.64 -1.61
C TYR A 451 17.87 14.61 -1.75
N THR A 452 19.07 14.04 -1.89
CA THR A 452 20.30 14.76 -2.25
C THR A 452 20.35 14.96 -3.77
N VAL A 453 19.84 16.10 -4.25
CA VAL A 453 19.76 16.40 -5.68
C VAL A 453 21.05 17.00 -6.22
N THR A 454 21.54 16.45 -7.32
CA THR A 454 22.61 17.01 -8.17
C THR A 454 21.96 17.62 -9.42
N HIS A 455 22.03 18.95 -9.54
CA HIS A 455 21.39 19.75 -10.59
C HIS A 455 22.19 21.03 -10.84
N SER A 456 22.25 21.49 -12.10
CA SER A 456 22.90 22.74 -12.50
C SER A 456 21.89 23.75 -13.08
N ARG A 457 21.95 25.00 -12.64
CA ARG A 457 21.17 26.12 -13.25
C ARG A 457 21.79 26.66 -14.55
N GLN A 458 23.00 26.21 -14.89
CA GLN A 458 23.70 26.51 -16.13
C GLN A 458 23.65 25.29 -17.06
N ARG A 459 23.50 25.54 -18.36
CA ARG A 459 23.55 24.50 -19.40
C ARG A 459 24.91 23.80 -19.32
N LEU A 460 24.91 22.47 -19.21
CA LEU A 460 26.12 21.65 -19.05
C LEU A 460 26.64 21.16 -20.40
N GLY A 461 27.96 21.10 -20.57
CA GLY A 461 28.59 20.42 -21.72
C GLY A 461 28.48 18.90 -21.61
N ALA A 462 28.69 18.19 -22.73
CA ALA A 462 28.58 16.73 -22.78
C ALA A 462 29.45 16.02 -21.73
N VAL A 463 30.70 16.47 -21.58
CA VAL A 463 31.66 15.94 -20.60
C VAL A 463 31.19 16.19 -19.16
N ASP A 464 30.60 17.35 -18.86
CA ASP A 464 30.11 17.66 -17.52
C ASP A 464 28.86 16.83 -17.15
N VAL A 465 27.96 16.60 -18.11
CA VAL A 465 26.79 15.72 -17.93
C VAL A 465 27.26 14.30 -17.61
N LEU A 466 28.17 13.74 -18.40
CA LEU A 466 28.69 12.38 -18.20
C LEU A 466 29.47 12.26 -16.89
N ASN A 467 30.36 13.22 -16.59
CA ASN A 467 31.11 13.24 -15.32
C ASN A 467 30.18 13.26 -14.11
N GLN A 468 29.11 14.06 -14.13
CA GLN A 468 28.14 14.11 -13.03
C GLN A 468 27.27 12.86 -12.94
N LEU A 469 26.92 12.25 -14.07
CA LEU A 469 26.16 11.00 -14.13
C LEU A 469 26.91 9.82 -13.48
N VAL A 470 28.22 9.70 -13.71
CA VAL A 470 29.03 8.60 -13.14
C VAL A 470 29.66 8.91 -11.78
N ALA A 471 29.54 10.14 -11.27
CA ALA A 471 30.20 10.58 -10.04
C ALA A 471 29.72 9.87 -8.76
N ARG A 472 28.51 9.30 -8.74
CA ARG A 472 27.90 8.61 -7.60
C ARG A 472 26.72 7.75 -8.07
N PRO A 473 26.31 6.71 -7.30
CA PRO A 473 25.09 5.98 -7.62
C PRO A 473 23.85 6.83 -7.34
N TYR A 474 22.97 6.93 -8.33
CA TYR A 474 21.69 7.65 -8.26
C TYR A 474 20.52 6.68 -8.11
N ARG A 475 19.46 7.13 -7.43
CA ARG A 475 18.20 6.39 -7.27
C ARG A 475 17.13 6.87 -8.24
N ILE A 476 17.16 8.16 -8.59
CA ILE A 476 16.32 8.76 -9.63
C ILE A 476 17.24 9.52 -10.59
N VAL A 477 16.97 9.40 -11.89
CA VAL A 477 17.60 10.19 -12.95
C VAL A 477 16.49 10.88 -13.75
N HIS A 478 16.54 12.20 -13.87
CA HIS A 478 15.58 13.01 -14.63
C HIS A 478 16.33 13.84 -15.67
N ILE A 479 15.92 13.76 -16.94
CA ILE A 479 16.62 14.40 -18.06
C ILE A 479 15.60 15.01 -19.02
N ALA A 480 15.67 16.33 -19.19
CA ALA A 480 14.86 17.10 -20.12
C ALA A 480 15.74 17.79 -21.18
N GLY A 481 15.43 17.61 -22.47
CA GLY A 481 16.28 18.12 -23.56
C GLY A 481 15.83 17.72 -24.96
N HIS A 482 16.71 17.91 -25.95
CA HIS A 482 16.48 17.43 -27.33
C HIS A 482 16.75 15.94 -27.42
N GLY A 483 15.88 15.20 -28.11
CA GLY A 483 16.11 13.79 -28.45
C GLY A 483 16.56 13.61 -29.90
N TYR A 484 17.38 12.59 -30.16
CA TYR A 484 17.82 12.20 -31.50
C TYR A 484 17.69 10.68 -31.75
N TYR A 485 17.50 10.32 -33.03
CA TYR A 485 17.46 8.93 -33.50
C TYR A 485 17.96 8.78 -34.95
N SER A 486 18.65 7.67 -35.24
CA SER A 486 18.95 7.25 -36.61
C SER A 486 18.86 5.72 -36.78
N GLU A 487 18.11 5.28 -37.78
CA GLU A 487 18.03 3.88 -38.25
C GLU A 487 19.19 3.53 -39.22
N ALA A 488 19.90 4.52 -39.77
CA ALA A 488 20.88 4.31 -40.85
C ALA A 488 22.22 3.69 -40.40
N ASP A 489 22.51 3.69 -39.09
CA ASP A 489 23.78 3.19 -38.52
C ASP A 489 23.72 1.70 -38.10
N ILE A 490 22.60 1.01 -38.34
CA ILE A 490 22.39 -0.40 -37.92
C ILE A 490 23.50 -1.33 -38.45
N ASP A 491 23.93 -1.16 -39.70
CA ASP A 491 24.92 -2.03 -40.35
C ASP A 491 26.38 -1.78 -39.90
N THR A 492 26.64 -0.75 -39.07
CA THR A 492 28.02 -0.40 -38.66
C THR A 492 28.23 -0.15 -37.17
N ALA A 493 27.22 0.27 -36.40
CA ALA A 493 27.37 0.55 -34.96
C ALA A 493 26.10 0.33 -34.11
N GLY A 494 24.97 -0.06 -34.71
CA GLY A 494 23.68 -0.12 -34.03
C GLY A 494 22.95 1.23 -33.99
N ALA A 495 21.65 1.21 -33.67
CA ALA A 495 20.81 2.40 -33.70
C ALA A 495 21.19 3.40 -32.58
N LYS A 496 21.50 4.65 -32.95
CA LYS A 496 21.81 5.72 -31.99
C LYS A 496 20.52 6.38 -31.52
N ALA A 497 20.11 6.11 -30.28
CA ALA A 497 18.95 6.70 -29.62
C ALA A 497 19.39 7.39 -28.32
N GLY A 498 19.14 8.70 -28.17
CA GLY A 498 19.61 9.42 -26.98
C GLY A 498 19.24 10.90 -26.91
N VAL A 499 19.63 11.53 -25.81
CA VAL A 499 19.54 12.98 -25.57
C VAL A 499 20.73 13.66 -26.24
N VAL A 500 20.50 14.74 -26.98
CA VAL A 500 21.57 15.50 -27.66
C VAL A 500 22.41 16.25 -26.63
N LEU A 501 23.73 16.14 -26.73
CA LEU A 501 24.71 16.90 -25.96
C LEU A 501 25.61 17.72 -26.90
N SER A 502 26.55 18.49 -26.33
CA SER A 502 27.52 19.26 -27.10
C SER A 502 28.45 18.36 -27.93
N ASP A 503 29.18 18.97 -28.88
CA ASP A 503 30.27 18.32 -29.61
C ASP A 503 29.86 17.11 -30.47
N GLY A 504 28.57 16.96 -30.75
CA GLY A 504 28.00 15.85 -31.52
C GLY A 504 27.84 14.55 -30.72
N LEU A 505 27.93 14.64 -29.39
CA LEU A 505 27.74 13.52 -28.47
C LEU A 505 26.26 13.37 -28.07
N PHE A 506 25.92 12.18 -27.56
CA PHE A 506 24.59 11.85 -27.08
C PHE A 506 24.67 11.15 -25.74
N LEU A 507 23.65 11.33 -24.89
CA LEU A 507 23.40 10.48 -23.74
C LEU A 507 22.37 9.41 -24.14
N THR A 508 22.82 8.17 -24.28
CA THR A 508 21.98 7.04 -24.67
C THR A 508 21.59 6.21 -23.44
N ALA A 509 20.80 5.16 -23.64
CA ALA A 509 20.58 4.17 -22.58
C ALA A 509 21.87 3.46 -22.15
N ALA A 510 22.90 3.37 -23.01
CA ALA A 510 24.15 2.68 -22.69
C ALA A 510 24.91 3.38 -21.55
N GLU A 511 24.98 4.73 -21.55
CA GLU A 511 25.66 5.48 -20.49
C GLU A 511 24.92 5.38 -19.15
N ILE A 512 23.58 5.38 -19.16
CA ILE A 512 22.75 5.20 -17.96
C ILE A 512 22.85 3.75 -17.46
N ALA A 513 22.96 2.78 -18.36
CA ALA A 513 23.13 1.35 -18.06
C ALA A 513 24.51 0.99 -17.48
N MET A 514 25.50 1.89 -17.52
CA MET A 514 26.79 1.69 -16.85
C MET A 514 26.75 1.94 -15.33
N LEU A 515 25.63 2.42 -14.79
CA LEU A 515 25.48 2.70 -13.36
C LEU A 515 25.25 1.41 -12.55
N ASP A 516 26.16 1.11 -11.60
CA ASP A 516 25.99 0.08 -10.57
C ASP A 516 26.15 0.72 -9.17
N PRO A 517 25.12 0.69 -8.30
CA PRO A 517 23.74 0.24 -8.55
C PRO A 517 22.99 1.04 -9.62
N ILE A 518 22.04 0.39 -10.30
CA ILE A 518 21.19 1.00 -11.34
C ILE A 518 20.12 1.91 -10.70
N PRO A 519 19.68 3.01 -11.36
CA PRO A 519 18.57 3.83 -10.86
C PRO A 519 17.25 3.07 -10.79
N GLU A 520 16.45 3.36 -9.76
CA GLU A 520 15.11 2.79 -9.60
C GLU A 520 14.09 3.44 -10.54
N LEU A 521 14.25 4.74 -10.81
CA LEU A 521 13.39 5.54 -11.68
C LEU A 521 14.22 6.37 -12.67
N VAL A 522 13.91 6.27 -13.96
CA VAL A 522 14.46 7.15 -15.01
C VAL A 522 13.33 7.90 -15.71
N PHE A 523 13.41 9.23 -15.76
CA PHE A 523 12.43 10.11 -16.40
C PHE A 523 13.11 10.87 -17.56
N LEU A 524 12.62 10.67 -18.79
CA LEU A 524 13.21 11.17 -20.03
C LEU A 524 12.21 12.06 -20.78
N ASN A 525 12.27 13.37 -20.53
CA ASN A 525 11.44 14.34 -21.24
C ASN A 525 12.19 14.90 -22.44
N CYS A 526 12.29 14.08 -23.49
CA CYS A 526 13.07 14.41 -24.68
C CYS A 526 12.20 14.44 -25.92
N CYS A 527 11.99 15.63 -26.49
CA CYS A 527 11.35 15.76 -27.80
C CYS A 527 12.31 15.25 -28.87
N TYR A 528 12.04 14.06 -29.40
CA TYR A 528 12.78 13.53 -30.54
C TYR A 528 12.49 14.37 -31.78
N LEU A 529 13.49 15.10 -32.28
CA LEU A 529 13.39 15.86 -33.52
C LEU A 529 13.80 14.98 -34.70
N GLY A 530 12.81 14.57 -35.50
CA GLY A 530 13.02 13.80 -36.73
C GLY A 530 13.64 14.63 -37.86
N GLN A 531 14.91 15.03 -37.72
CA GLN A 531 15.68 15.61 -38.81
C GLN A 531 16.35 14.50 -39.64
N ILE A 532 15.85 14.35 -40.87
CA ILE A 532 16.39 13.51 -41.96
C ILE A 532 16.28 12.00 -41.67
N GLY A 533 15.16 11.38 -42.08
CA GLY A 533 15.02 9.91 -42.07
C GLY A 533 13.59 9.37 -42.17
N GLY A 534 12.57 10.17 -41.85
CA GLY A 534 11.16 9.73 -41.94
C GLY A 534 10.72 8.68 -40.91
N VAL A 535 11.52 8.46 -39.86
CA VAL A 535 11.22 7.49 -38.80
C VAL A 535 10.25 8.08 -37.77
N PRO A 536 9.13 7.40 -37.44
CA PRO A 536 8.19 7.84 -36.40
C PRO A 536 8.79 7.98 -34.98
N HIS A 537 8.45 9.06 -34.27
CA HIS A 537 9.05 9.45 -32.98
C HIS A 537 8.85 8.44 -31.84
N ASN A 538 7.73 7.73 -31.85
CA ASN A 538 7.37 6.67 -30.91
C ASN A 538 8.33 5.48 -30.90
N LYS A 539 9.05 5.23 -32.01
CA LYS A 539 10.14 4.22 -32.07
C LYS A 539 11.29 4.55 -31.13
N VAL A 540 11.60 5.83 -30.97
CA VAL A 540 12.78 6.24 -30.22
C VAL A 540 12.58 6.02 -28.72
N ALA A 541 11.45 6.51 -28.19
CA ALA A 541 11.09 6.35 -26.79
C ALA A 541 10.94 4.87 -26.38
N ALA A 542 10.39 4.02 -27.25
CA ALA A 542 10.34 2.58 -27.03
C ALA A 542 11.75 1.97 -26.97
N SER A 543 12.64 2.32 -27.92
CA SER A 543 14.01 1.78 -27.96
C SER A 543 14.86 2.16 -26.74
N ILE A 544 14.83 3.42 -26.29
CA ILE A 544 15.59 3.86 -25.11
C ILE A 544 15.02 3.26 -23.83
N SER A 545 13.68 3.16 -23.72
CA SER A 545 13.03 2.53 -22.57
C SER A 545 13.36 1.04 -22.49
N ARG A 546 13.36 0.34 -23.63
CA ARG A 546 13.72 -1.08 -23.72
C ARG A 546 15.11 -1.36 -23.14
N GLU A 547 16.14 -0.64 -23.58
CA GLU A 547 17.49 -0.91 -23.09
C GLU A 547 17.64 -0.61 -21.59
N LEU A 548 16.95 0.41 -21.07
CA LEU A 548 16.91 0.69 -19.61
C LEU A 548 16.19 -0.42 -18.82
N ILE A 549 15.06 -0.93 -19.33
CA ILE A 549 14.28 -2.01 -18.70
C ILE A 549 15.09 -3.31 -18.69
N ARG A 550 15.76 -3.68 -19.80
CA ARG A 550 16.65 -4.85 -19.89
C ARG A 550 17.76 -4.83 -18.83
N LYS A 551 18.19 -3.63 -18.46
CA LYS A 551 19.25 -3.35 -17.46
C LYS A 551 18.73 -3.21 -16.03
N GLY A 552 17.44 -3.43 -15.81
CA GLY A 552 16.86 -3.55 -14.47
C GLY A 552 16.31 -2.25 -13.88
N VAL A 553 16.17 -1.17 -14.66
CA VAL A 553 15.47 0.04 -14.18
C VAL A 553 14.01 -0.32 -13.88
N ARG A 554 13.57 -0.13 -12.63
CA ARG A 554 12.24 -0.57 -12.16
C ARG A 554 11.08 0.28 -12.71
N ALA A 555 11.34 1.55 -13.00
CA ALA A 555 10.38 2.47 -13.61
C ALA A 555 11.05 3.38 -14.64
N VAL A 556 10.51 3.43 -15.87
CA VAL A 556 10.94 4.36 -16.93
C VAL A 556 9.74 5.16 -17.39
N VAL A 557 9.85 6.50 -17.40
CA VAL A 557 8.84 7.40 -17.99
C VAL A 557 9.51 8.18 -19.11
N ALA A 558 8.99 8.09 -20.33
CA ALA A 558 9.59 8.72 -21.51
C ALA A 558 8.53 9.43 -22.38
N ALA A 559 8.88 10.58 -22.94
CA ALA A 559 8.06 11.26 -23.93
C ALA A 559 8.12 10.52 -25.29
N GLY A 560 6.99 9.97 -25.73
CA GLY A 560 6.85 9.18 -26.95
C GLY A 560 6.86 9.98 -28.25
N TRP A 561 6.62 11.28 -28.18
CA TRP A 561 6.51 12.19 -29.34
C TRP A 561 6.66 13.66 -28.88
N PRO A 562 6.71 14.64 -29.80
CA PRO A 562 6.90 16.04 -29.43
C PRO A 562 5.82 16.58 -28.49
N VAL A 563 6.23 17.08 -27.33
CA VAL A 563 5.37 17.69 -26.31
C VAL A 563 5.36 19.21 -26.41
N GLN A 564 4.38 19.84 -25.75
CA GLN A 564 4.33 21.28 -25.49
C GLN A 564 4.97 21.59 -24.13
N ASP A 565 5.94 22.50 -24.12
CA ASP A 565 6.76 22.88 -22.96
C ASP A 565 5.95 23.15 -21.67
N ASP A 566 4.89 23.96 -21.72
CA ASP A 566 4.07 24.28 -20.53
C ASP A 566 3.31 23.06 -19.98
N ALA A 567 2.75 22.25 -20.89
CA ALA A 567 2.01 21.04 -20.55
C ALA A 567 2.94 19.93 -20.02
N ALA A 568 4.16 19.88 -20.55
CA ALA A 568 5.22 18.97 -20.13
C ALA A 568 5.73 19.30 -18.73
N LEU A 569 5.94 20.60 -18.44
CA LEU A 569 6.25 21.09 -17.11
C LEU A 569 5.13 20.76 -16.12
N GLY A 570 3.87 21.04 -16.48
CA GLY A 570 2.71 20.75 -15.64
C GLY A 570 2.56 19.25 -15.31
N PHE A 571 2.84 18.38 -16.29
CA PHE A 571 2.87 16.93 -16.12
C PHE A 571 3.96 16.49 -15.12
N ALA A 572 5.20 16.92 -15.34
CA ALA A 572 6.33 16.55 -14.48
C ALA A 572 6.14 17.03 -13.03
N GLU A 573 5.64 18.26 -12.84
CA GLU A 573 5.35 18.80 -11.52
C GLU A 573 4.27 17.97 -10.79
N ALA A 574 3.18 17.62 -11.47
CA ALA A 574 2.10 16.81 -10.89
C ALA A 574 2.56 15.38 -10.55
N PHE A 575 3.30 14.75 -11.47
CA PHE A 575 3.85 13.40 -11.30
C PHE A 575 4.75 13.30 -10.07
N TYR A 576 5.73 14.20 -9.93
CA TYR A 576 6.64 14.17 -8.77
C TYR A 576 5.93 14.55 -7.46
N LYS A 577 4.93 15.43 -7.46
CA LYS A 577 4.15 15.76 -6.25
C LYS A 577 3.43 14.52 -5.69
N GLU A 578 2.70 13.77 -6.52
CA GLU A 578 2.01 12.56 -6.07
C GLU A 578 2.98 11.46 -5.65
N LEU A 579 4.07 11.27 -6.40
CA LEU A 579 5.06 10.23 -6.08
C LEU A 579 5.81 10.53 -4.76
N LEU A 580 6.13 11.81 -4.49
CA LEU A 580 6.73 12.26 -3.23
C LEU A 580 5.75 12.24 -2.04
N ALA A 581 4.45 12.32 -2.31
CA ALA A 581 3.39 12.10 -1.30
C ALA A 581 3.20 10.61 -0.93
N GLY A 582 3.98 9.70 -1.54
CA GLY A 582 3.90 8.26 -1.29
C GLY A 582 2.77 7.55 -2.05
N ARG A 583 2.26 8.15 -3.14
CA ARG A 583 1.42 7.40 -4.10
C ARG A 583 2.27 6.44 -4.93
N SER A 584 1.61 5.42 -5.49
CA SER A 584 2.23 4.52 -6.45
C SER A 584 2.38 5.16 -7.83
N LEU A 585 3.31 4.63 -8.63
CA LEU A 585 3.60 5.05 -10.00
C LEU A 585 2.34 5.15 -10.84
N GLY A 586 1.46 4.14 -10.79
CA GLY A 586 0.21 4.12 -11.55
C GLY A 586 -0.76 5.25 -11.20
N ARG A 587 -0.85 5.60 -9.91
CA ARG A 587 -1.68 6.73 -9.45
C ARG A 587 -1.04 8.07 -9.81
N ALA A 588 0.26 8.23 -9.59
CA ALA A 588 1.00 9.45 -9.93
C ALA A 588 0.89 9.78 -11.43
N LEU A 589 0.98 8.76 -12.30
CA LEU A 589 0.75 8.91 -13.74
C LEU A 589 -0.69 9.31 -14.07
N LYS A 590 -1.70 8.64 -13.49
CA LYS A 590 -3.11 8.94 -13.78
C LYS A 590 -3.45 10.38 -13.42
N GLU A 591 -3.08 10.84 -12.22
CA GLU A 591 -3.35 12.22 -11.79
C GLU A 591 -2.56 13.24 -12.61
N ALA A 592 -1.29 12.95 -12.98
CA ALA A 592 -0.51 13.82 -13.85
C ALA A 592 -1.14 13.97 -15.25
N ARG A 593 -1.51 12.85 -15.89
CA ARG A 593 -2.19 12.86 -17.21
C ARG A 593 -3.51 13.60 -17.15
N LYS A 594 -4.31 13.36 -16.11
CA LYS A 594 -5.60 14.01 -15.89
C LYS A 594 -5.43 15.53 -15.71
N LYS A 595 -4.51 15.98 -14.85
CA LYS A 595 -4.26 17.41 -14.65
C LYS A 595 -3.77 18.08 -15.94
N THR A 596 -2.87 17.44 -16.69
CA THR A 596 -2.40 17.97 -17.98
C THR A 596 -3.52 18.00 -19.03
N TRP A 597 -4.48 17.08 -19.01
CA TRP A 597 -5.69 17.12 -19.85
C TRP A 597 -6.64 18.25 -19.46
N GLU A 598 -6.87 18.47 -18.16
CA GLU A 598 -7.73 19.55 -17.65
C GLU A 598 -7.14 20.95 -17.97
N GLU A 599 -5.81 21.10 -17.91
CA GLU A 599 -5.12 22.37 -18.21
C GLU A 599 -4.84 22.58 -19.72
N PHE A 600 -4.62 21.50 -20.50
CA PHE A 600 -4.20 21.57 -21.91
C PHE A 600 -4.92 20.53 -22.82
N PRO A 601 -6.27 20.57 -22.94
CA PRO A 601 -7.05 19.55 -23.66
C PRO A 601 -6.76 19.50 -25.16
N ASP A 602 -6.41 20.63 -25.79
CA ASP A 602 -6.06 20.70 -27.21
C ASP A 602 -4.64 20.16 -27.53
N SER A 603 -3.80 19.98 -26.51
CA SER A 603 -2.47 19.36 -26.66
C SER A 603 -2.60 17.85 -26.69
N ASN A 604 -1.66 17.12 -27.29
CA ASN A 604 -1.53 15.65 -27.13
C ASN A 604 -0.47 15.25 -26.07
N THR A 605 0.03 16.23 -25.30
CA THR A 605 1.13 16.05 -24.33
C THR A 605 0.80 15.12 -23.17
N TRP A 606 -0.43 15.14 -22.64
CA TRP A 606 -0.89 14.23 -21.58
C TRP A 606 -0.75 12.75 -21.98
N GLY A 607 -0.91 12.43 -23.26
CA GLY A 607 -0.75 11.07 -23.77
C GLY A 607 0.69 10.69 -24.10
N ALA A 608 1.58 11.67 -24.24
CA ALA A 608 2.96 11.46 -24.70
C ALA A 608 3.81 10.66 -23.72
N TYR A 609 3.52 10.75 -22.42
CA TYR A 609 4.31 10.09 -21.39
C TYR A 609 4.00 8.59 -21.33
N GLN A 610 4.80 7.82 -22.06
CA GLN A 610 4.83 6.36 -22.00
C GLN A 610 5.57 5.94 -20.72
N ALA A 611 4.94 5.12 -19.90
CA ALA A 611 5.50 4.71 -18.62
C ALA A 611 5.54 3.19 -18.50
N TYR A 612 6.74 2.67 -18.22
CA TYR A 612 7.03 1.25 -18.05
C TYR A 612 7.41 0.97 -16.59
N GLY A 613 6.90 -0.11 -16.01
CA GLY A 613 7.32 -0.54 -14.66
C GLY A 613 6.28 -1.36 -13.90
N ASP A 614 6.44 -1.41 -12.58
CA ASP A 614 5.43 -1.92 -11.66
C ASP A 614 4.44 -0.80 -11.29
N PRO A 615 3.11 -0.97 -11.50
CA PRO A 615 2.13 0.02 -11.08
C PRO A 615 2.13 0.37 -9.59
N ASP A 616 2.54 -0.57 -8.73
CA ASP A 616 2.59 -0.39 -7.27
C ASP A 616 3.96 0.12 -6.77
N PHE A 617 4.86 0.48 -7.69
CA PHE A 617 6.14 1.12 -7.37
C PHE A 617 5.92 2.43 -6.59
N CYS A 618 6.51 2.52 -5.40
CA CYS A 618 6.50 3.71 -4.54
C CYS A 618 7.94 4.09 -4.16
N LEU A 619 8.24 5.39 -4.11
CA LEU A 619 9.56 5.88 -3.69
C LEU A 619 9.85 5.68 -2.19
N ASN A 620 8.83 5.58 -1.33
CA ASN A 620 8.97 5.39 0.12
C ASN A 620 8.24 4.14 0.62
N GLN A 621 8.90 2.98 0.61
CA GLN A 621 8.32 1.71 1.13
C GLN A 621 7.98 1.74 2.63
N GLN A 622 8.68 2.55 3.44
CA GLN A 622 8.31 2.79 4.85
C GLN A 622 6.95 3.51 4.98
N GLY A 623 6.51 4.18 3.91
CA GLY A 623 5.24 4.88 3.79
C GLY A 623 4.05 3.97 3.47
N ASN A 624 4.05 2.69 3.89
CA ASN A 624 2.90 1.78 3.75
C ASN A 624 1.75 2.15 4.73
N LYS A 625 1.42 3.44 4.79
CA LYS A 625 0.03 3.87 4.88
C LYS A 625 -0.60 3.47 3.54
N SER A 626 -1.35 2.38 3.56
CA SER A 626 -2.47 2.23 2.64
C SER A 626 -3.31 3.49 2.79
N TYR A 627 -3.14 4.46 1.89
CA TYR A 627 -3.99 5.63 1.83
C TYR A 627 -5.35 5.17 1.31
N LEU A 628 -6.14 4.59 2.22
CA LEU A 628 -7.60 4.65 2.17
C LEU A 628 -7.95 6.07 1.74
N ASN A 629 -8.82 6.20 0.74
CA ASN A 629 -9.06 7.49 0.13
C ASN A 629 -9.65 8.43 1.18
N SER A 630 -9.43 9.74 1.10
CA SER A 630 -9.93 10.71 2.09
C SER A 630 -11.46 10.86 2.12
N GLU A 631 -12.18 9.98 1.42
CA GLU A 631 -13.64 9.84 1.43
C GLU A 631 -14.12 8.54 2.09
N ASP A 632 -13.21 7.61 2.43
CA ASP A 632 -13.53 6.30 2.98
C ASP A 632 -13.82 6.40 4.49
N VAL A 633 -15.09 6.16 4.83
CA VAL A 633 -15.55 6.04 6.22
C VAL A 633 -15.02 4.74 6.83
N THR A 634 -14.61 4.78 8.09
CA THR A 634 -14.32 3.57 8.89
C THR A 634 -15.62 2.84 9.20
N VAL A 635 -15.83 1.65 8.65
CA VAL A 635 -17.09 0.92 8.77
C VAL A 635 -16.99 -0.31 9.67
N ALA A 636 -15.78 -0.82 9.94
CA ALA A 636 -15.58 -1.98 10.81
C ALA A 636 -14.47 -1.77 11.85
N ALA A 637 -14.65 -2.39 13.03
CA ALA A 637 -13.70 -2.36 14.13
C ALA A 637 -12.32 -2.91 13.71
N GLU A 638 -12.28 -3.95 12.88
CA GLU A 638 -11.05 -4.56 12.36
C GLU A 638 -10.13 -3.58 11.64
N GLU A 639 -10.68 -2.55 10.98
CA GLU A 639 -9.87 -1.50 10.35
C GLU A 639 -9.08 -0.71 11.39
N VAL A 640 -9.72 -0.41 12.53
CA VAL A 640 -9.08 0.26 13.67
C VAL A 640 -8.12 -0.67 14.39
N LEU A 641 -8.44 -1.96 14.54
CA LEU A 641 -7.51 -2.94 15.14
C LEU A 641 -6.19 -3.03 14.37
N ILE A 642 -6.22 -2.98 13.04
CA ILE A 642 -5.02 -2.93 12.20
C ILE A 642 -4.21 -1.66 12.46
N ILE A 643 -4.87 -0.51 12.68
CA ILE A 643 -4.21 0.75 13.03
C ILE A 643 -3.60 0.67 14.44
N LEU A 644 -4.28 0.09 15.42
CA LEU A 644 -3.78 -0.08 16.79
C LEU A 644 -2.58 -1.03 16.86
N ASP A 645 -2.59 -2.12 16.09
CA ASP A 645 -1.44 -3.03 15.97
C ASP A 645 -0.24 -2.32 15.31
N LYS A 646 -0.50 -1.49 14.29
CA LYS A 646 0.52 -0.65 13.67
C LYS A 646 1.06 0.40 14.64
N LEU A 647 0.23 1.08 15.43
CA LEU A 647 0.68 2.03 16.44
C LEU A 647 1.50 1.34 17.54
N SER A 648 1.08 0.15 17.98
CA SER A 648 1.82 -0.67 18.95
C SER A 648 3.23 -1.03 18.45
N SER A 649 3.39 -1.38 17.17
CA SER A 649 4.70 -1.62 16.54
C SER A 649 5.49 -0.33 16.25
N LEU A 650 4.82 0.81 16.12
CA LEU A 650 5.40 2.15 15.94
C LEU A 650 5.60 2.91 17.27
N GLY A 651 5.57 2.22 18.42
CA GLY A 651 5.70 2.80 19.77
C GLY A 651 6.87 3.78 19.95
N HIS A 652 7.91 3.65 19.13
CA HIS A 652 9.14 4.47 19.14
C HIS A 652 9.46 5.10 17.77
N ALA A 653 8.44 5.39 16.94
CA ALA A 653 8.59 6.18 15.72
C ALA A 653 9.16 7.59 16.02
N ALA A 654 9.68 8.26 14.98
CA ALA A 654 10.35 9.56 15.10
C ALA A 654 9.50 10.69 15.70
N ASP A 655 8.17 10.53 15.76
CA ASP A 655 7.24 11.41 16.46
C ASP A 655 6.29 10.61 17.40
N PRO A 656 6.66 10.45 18.68
CA PRO A 656 5.79 9.82 19.68
C PRO A 656 4.54 10.63 19.99
N ALA A 657 4.56 11.96 19.84
CA ALA A 657 3.43 12.83 20.19
C ALA A 657 2.29 12.70 19.18
N ALA A 658 2.61 12.66 17.88
CA ALA A 658 1.63 12.37 16.83
C ALA A 658 0.97 10.98 17.01
N SER A 659 1.76 9.99 17.44
CA SER A 659 1.27 8.63 17.69
C SER A 659 0.31 8.58 18.89
N GLN A 660 0.65 9.26 19.99
CA GLN A 660 -0.23 9.40 21.16
C GLN A 660 -1.52 10.18 20.84
N GLN A 661 -1.43 11.27 20.07
CA GLN A 661 -2.63 12.00 19.62
C GLN A 661 -3.55 11.11 18.78
N THR A 662 -2.99 10.29 17.88
CA THR A 662 -3.76 9.35 17.06
C THR A 662 -4.54 8.35 17.92
N LEU A 663 -4.00 7.88 19.06
CA LEU A 663 -4.74 7.00 19.98
C LEU A 663 -5.94 7.70 20.64
N VAL A 664 -5.75 8.94 21.08
CA VAL A 664 -6.83 9.74 21.68
C VAL A 664 -7.93 10.04 20.65
N ASP A 665 -7.55 10.35 19.42
CA ASP A 665 -8.50 10.60 18.32
C ASP A 665 -9.28 9.31 17.97
N ILE A 666 -8.60 8.15 17.94
CA ILE A 666 -9.25 6.84 17.74
C ILE A 666 -10.27 6.56 18.85
N GLU A 667 -9.91 6.69 20.13
CA GLU A 667 -10.83 6.40 21.24
C GLU A 667 -12.04 7.34 21.24
N LYS A 668 -11.82 8.62 20.91
CA LYS A 668 -12.86 9.65 20.85
C LYS A 668 -13.85 9.46 19.69
N ASP A 669 -13.35 9.10 18.52
CA ASP A 669 -14.17 8.99 17.31
C ASP A 669 -14.73 7.56 17.09
N CYS A 670 -14.35 6.59 17.95
CA CYS A 670 -14.84 5.22 17.90
C CYS A 670 -16.30 5.06 18.38
N PRO A 671 -17.10 4.19 17.72
CA PRO A 671 -18.43 3.81 18.18
C PRO A 671 -18.45 3.17 19.58
N PRO A 672 -19.44 3.49 20.43
CA PRO A 672 -19.51 2.96 21.80
C PRO A 672 -19.70 1.44 21.85
N ASP A 673 -20.26 0.82 20.80
CA ASP A 673 -20.41 -0.63 20.72
C ASP A 673 -19.10 -1.36 20.41
N TRP A 674 -18.12 -0.71 19.75
CA TRP A 674 -16.79 -1.28 19.57
C TRP A 674 -16.00 -1.21 20.89
N LEU A 675 -16.18 -0.14 21.66
CA LEU A 675 -15.59 0.02 22.99
C LEU A 675 -16.13 -0.99 24.03
N LYS A 676 -17.26 -1.66 23.78
CA LYS A 676 -17.74 -2.76 24.66
C LYS A 676 -17.00 -4.09 24.43
N GLN A 677 -16.33 -4.24 23.30
CA GLN A 677 -15.70 -5.50 22.89
C GLN A 677 -14.39 -5.73 23.67
N GLY A 678 -14.28 -6.87 24.36
CA GLY A 678 -13.10 -7.21 25.14
C GLY A 678 -11.82 -7.27 24.30
N ALA A 679 -11.89 -7.85 23.09
CA ALA A 679 -10.76 -7.92 22.17
C ALA A 679 -10.33 -6.54 21.62
N PHE A 680 -11.24 -5.56 21.56
CA PHE A 680 -10.93 -4.19 21.14
C PHE A 680 -10.22 -3.42 22.26
N GLN A 681 -10.76 -3.52 23.48
CA GLN A 681 -10.13 -2.97 24.68
C GLN A 681 -8.74 -3.58 24.96
N GLU A 682 -8.54 -4.88 24.66
CA GLU A 682 -7.22 -5.54 24.70
C GLU A 682 -6.19 -4.86 23.78
N ARG A 683 -6.57 -4.50 22.54
CA ARG A 683 -5.64 -3.83 21.60
C ARG A 683 -5.40 -2.36 21.95
N LEU A 684 -6.40 -1.64 22.46
CA LEU A 684 -6.20 -0.30 23.02
C LEU A 684 -5.21 -0.32 24.19
N GLY A 685 -5.40 -1.22 25.16
CA GLY A 685 -4.49 -1.39 26.30
C GLY A 685 -3.06 -1.75 25.87
N GLY A 686 -2.91 -2.55 24.82
CA GLY A 686 -1.63 -2.84 24.18
C GLY A 686 -0.93 -1.58 23.65
N ALA A 687 -1.64 -0.80 22.83
CA ALA A 687 -1.08 0.39 22.19
C ALA A 687 -0.70 1.49 23.22
N TYR A 688 -1.59 1.81 24.16
CA TYR A 688 -1.28 2.74 25.25
C TYR A 688 -0.10 2.25 26.11
N GLY A 689 -0.02 0.94 26.37
CA GLY A 689 1.07 0.33 27.14
C GLY A 689 2.45 0.45 26.48
N GLU A 690 2.52 0.27 25.15
CA GLU A 690 3.76 0.42 24.39
C GLU A 690 4.23 1.87 24.27
N HIS A 691 3.30 2.84 24.23
CA HIS A 691 3.61 4.28 24.31
C HIS A 691 3.89 4.78 25.75
N GLY A 692 3.95 3.90 26.75
CA GLY A 692 4.30 4.24 28.14
C GLY A 692 3.17 4.85 28.99
N LEU A 693 1.94 4.88 28.45
CA LEU A 693 0.73 5.40 29.07
C LEU A 693 0.08 4.30 29.92
N PHE A 694 0.78 3.89 30.99
CA PHE A 694 0.43 2.70 31.77
C PHE A 694 -0.90 2.83 32.52
N LYS A 695 -1.33 4.04 32.91
CA LYS A 695 -2.56 4.22 33.67
C LYS A 695 -3.76 3.97 32.76
N GLU A 696 -3.76 4.63 31.61
CA GLU A 696 -4.73 4.51 30.52
C GLU A 696 -4.81 3.05 30.06
N ALA A 697 -3.66 2.41 29.80
CA ALA A 697 -3.59 1.01 29.42
C ALA A 697 -4.22 0.04 30.45
N ILE A 698 -4.05 0.30 31.75
CA ILE A 698 -4.67 -0.49 32.82
C ILE A 698 -6.19 -0.33 32.82
N GLU A 699 -6.70 0.90 32.64
CA GLU A 699 -8.15 1.15 32.54
C GLU A 699 -8.77 0.38 31.34
N HIS A 700 -8.08 0.33 30.20
CA HIS A 700 -8.51 -0.49 29.05
C HIS A 700 -8.48 -1.99 29.35
N TYR A 701 -7.42 -2.51 29.96
CA TYR A 701 -7.36 -3.92 30.34
C TYR A 701 -8.40 -4.33 31.38
N GLN A 702 -8.80 -3.44 32.29
CA GLN A 702 -9.94 -3.65 33.20
C GLN A 702 -11.24 -3.79 32.41
N ARG A 703 -11.57 -2.81 31.56
CA ARG A 703 -12.75 -2.86 30.67
C ARG A 703 -12.77 -4.10 29.77
N ALA A 704 -11.60 -4.59 29.35
CA ALA A 704 -11.47 -5.79 28.55
C ALA A 704 -11.85 -7.08 29.30
N VAL A 705 -11.43 -7.21 30.58
CA VAL A 705 -11.78 -8.37 31.44
C VAL A 705 -13.23 -8.31 31.91
N GLU A 706 -13.76 -7.11 32.11
CA GLU A 706 -15.14 -6.86 32.55
C GLU A 706 -16.16 -6.84 31.39
N SER A 707 -15.71 -7.13 30.15
CA SER A 707 -16.59 -7.16 28.97
C SER A 707 -17.58 -8.32 29.03
N GLU A 708 -18.88 -7.98 28.98
CA GLU A 708 -19.97 -8.97 28.84
C GLU A 708 -20.15 -9.48 27.40
N ASP A 709 -19.41 -8.94 26.42
CA ASP A 709 -19.53 -9.34 25.02
C ASP A 709 -18.85 -10.69 24.72
N THR A 710 -19.66 -11.75 24.83
CA THR A 710 -19.27 -13.12 24.46
C THR A 710 -18.89 -13.30 22.98
N SER A 711 -19.21 -12.37 22.08
CA SER A 711 -18.87 -12.48 20.65
C SER A 711 -17.46 -11.97 20.31
N SER A 712 -16.88 -11.11 21.17
CA SER A 712 -15.58 -10.46 20.97
C SER A 712 -14.80 -10.41 22.30
N SER A 713 -14.69 -11.57 22.95
CA SER A 713 -14.09 -11.71 24.28
C SER A 713 -12.59 -11.41 24.31
N ALA A 714 -12.13 -10.76 25.38
CA ALA A 714 -10.71 -10.58 25.69
C ALA A 714 -9.99 -11.92 25.94
N THR A 715 -8.69 -11.98 25.66
CA THR A 715 -7.87 -13.16 25.97
C THR A 715 -7.36 -13.15 27.42
N LEU A 716 -6.99 -14.34 27.94
CA LEU A 716 -6.32 -14.48 29.24
C LEU A 716 -5.00 -13.67 29.34
N ARG A 717 -4.40 -13.28 28.21
CA ARG A 717 -3.19 -12.44 28.15
C ARG A 717 -3.45 -11.02 28.67
N VAL A 718 -4.69 -10.54 28.62
CA VAL A 718 -5.07 -9.23 29.18
C VAL A 718 -4.74 -9.14 30.67
N ILE A 719 -5.05 -10.19 31.44
CA ILE A 719 -4.75 -10.23 32.88
C ILE A 719 -3.23 -10.23 33.11
N GLU A 720 -2.47 -10.95 32.27
CA GLU A 720 -1.00 -10.98 32.33
C GLU A 720 -0.39 -9.59 32.06
N GLN A 721 -0.90 -8.86 31.05
CA GLN A 721 -0.43 -7.51 30.74
C GLN A 721 -0.91 -6.46 31.74
N TRP A 722 -2.14 -6.57 32.28
CA TRP A 722 -2.62 -5.73 33.37
C TRP A 722 -1.70 -5.85 34.58
N ILE A 723 -1.40 -7.06 35.05
CA ILE A 723 -0.48 -7.30 36.17
C ILE A 723 0.91 -6.72 35.86
N ASN A 724 1.45 -6.94 34.66
CA ASN A 724 2.74 -6.40 34.24
C ASN A 724 2.79 -4.86 34.31
N LEU A 725 1.80 -4.17 33.72
CA LEU A 725 1.75 -2.70 33.74
C LEU A 725 1.45 -2.15 35.14
N ALA A 726 0.60 -2.83 35.94
CA ALA A 726 0.32 -2.45 37.32
C ALA A 726 1.58 -2.50 38.20
N VAL A 727 2.40 -3.56 38.06
CA VAL A 727 3.70 -3.67 38.74
C VAL A 727 4.66 -2.56 38.30
N ARG A 728 4.72 -2.25 37.00
CA ARG A 728 5.60 -1.18 36.45
C ARG A 728 5.17 0.22 36.90
N LEU A 729 3.86 0.49 36.94
CA LEU A 729 3.32 1.76 37.45
C LEU A 729 3.53 1.88 38.96
N GLY A 730 3.29 0.80 39.71
CA GLY A 730 3.58 0.73 41.15
C GLY A 730 5.05 0.96 41.49
N GLU A 731 6.00 0.45 40.69
CA GLU A 731 7.43 0.79 40.85
C GLU A 731 7.69 2.27 40.58
N LYS A 732 7.18 2.81 39.45
CA LYS A 732 7.38 4.19 39.03
C LYS A 732 6.87 5.21 40.06
N ASP A 733 5.69 4.94 40.63
CA ASP A 733 5.02 5.81 41.60
C ASP A 733 5.36 5.44 43.06
N SER A 734 6.24 4.46 43.27
CA SER A 734 6.62 3.90 44.59
C SER A 734 5.43 3.39 45.42
N ASN A 735 4.36 2.96 44.76
CA ASN A 735 3.12 2.46 45.37
C ASN A 735 3.20 0.94 45.61
N LYS A 736 3.59 0.54 46.84
CA LYS A 736 3.67 -0.88 47.25
C LYS A 736 2.32 -1.60 47.15
N ALA A 737 1.23 -0.98 47.58
CA ALA A 737 -0.09 -1.62 47.64
C ALA A 737 -0.58 -2.07 46.26
N MET A 738 -0.29 -1.29 45.21
CA MET A 738 -0.60 -1.66 43.83
C MET A 738 0.18 -2.90 43.36
N ILE A 739 1.44 -3.06 43.80
CA ILE A 739 2.24 -4.25 43.49
C ILE A 739 1.72 -5.47 44.28
N GLU A 740 1.32 -5.29 45.53
CA GLU A 740 0.74 -6.34 46.37
C GLU A 740 -0.60 -6.85 45.79
N GLU A 741 -1.48 -5.95 45.33
CA GLU A 741 -2.72 -6.32 44.63
C GLU A 741 -2.43 -7.06 43.31
N ALA A 742 -1.43 -6.62 42.54
CA ALA A 742 -1.03 -7.29 41.30
C ALA A 742 -0.45 -8.69 41.57
N ILE A 743 0.27 -8.89 42.68
CA ILE A 743 0.75 -10.19 43.15
C ILE A 743 -0.43 -11.10 43.51
N GLU A 744 -1.44 -10.60 44.22
CA GLU A 744 -2.64 -11.37 44.57
C GLU A 744 -3.38 -11.86 43.30
N LYS A 745 -3.63 -10.94 42.34
CA LYS A 745 -4.23 -11.31 41.04
C LYS A 745 -3.38 -12.33 40.27
N CYS A 746 -2.06 -12.21 40.31
CA CYS A 746 -1.14 -13.18 39.71
C CYS A 746 -1.23 -14.56 40.41
N GLY A 747 -1.46 -14.59 41.72
CA GLY A 747 -1.74 -15.81 42.49
C GLY A 747 -2.99 -16.54 42.00
N HIS A 748 -4.09 -15.80 41.74
CA HIS A 748 -5.30 -16.36 41.12
C HIS A 748 -5.04 -16.87 39.69
N LEU A 749 -4.24 -16.17 38.89
CA LEU A 749 -3.90 -16.63 37.54
C LEU A 749 -3.04 -17.91 37.54
N LEU A 750 -2.14 -18.06 38.52
CA LEU A 750 -1.33 -19.26 38.73
C LEU A 750 -2.16 -20.45 39.25
N SER A 751 -3.27 -20.23 39.96
CA SER A 751 -4.17 -21.31 40.40
C SER A 751 -5.02 -21.87 39.25
N ILE A 752 -5.37 -21.04 38.26
CA ILE A 752 -6.01 -21.48 37.00
C ILE A 752 -5.04 -22.35 36.20
N ALA A 753 -3.87 -21.81 35.86
CA ALA A 753 -2.81 -22.59 35.21
C ALA A 753 -1.45 -21.92 35.36
N LYS A 754 -0.47 -22.68 35.88
CA LYS A 754 0.94 -22.30 35.88
C LYS A 754 1.54 -22.39 34.47
N THR A 755 2.08 -21.28 33.96
CA THR A 755 2.92 -21.23 32.76
C THR A 755 4.26 -20.59 33.13
N SER A 756 5.33 -20.80 32.35
CA SER A 756 6.61 -20.15 32.64
C SER A 756 6.51 -18.63 32.60
N GLU A 757 5.67 -18.06 31.71
CA GLU A 757 5.41 -16.62 31.65
C GLU A 757 4.73 -16.10 32.94
N ARG A 758 3.72 -16.79 33.47
CA ARG A 758 3.05 -16.39 34.72
C ARG A 758 3.96 -16.51 35.94
N LEU A 759 4.82 -17.53 35.96
CA LEU A 759 5.84 -17.72 36.99
C LEU A 759 6.92 -16.63 36.90
N ASN A 760 7.33 -16.24 35.70
CA ASN A 760 8.22 -15.09 35.45
C ASN A 760 7.60 -13.77 35.91
N LEU A 761 6.32 -13.55 35.61
CA LEU A 761 5.55 -12.38 36.00
C LEU A 761 5.44 -12.25 37.52
N MET A 762 5.12 -13.35 38.21
CA MET A 762 5.13 -13.43 39.68
C MET A 762 6.53 -13.17 40.27
N GLY A 763 7.57 -13.79 39.68
CA GLY A 763 8.97 -13.55 40.07
C GLY A 763 9.36 -12.08 39.94
N SER A 764 8.97 -11.44 38.83
CA SER A 764 9.21 -10.02 38.55
C SER A 764 8.47 -9.10 39.52
N ALA A 765 7.20 -9.39 39.81
CA ALA A 765 6.40 -8.62 40.77
C ALA A 765 7.01 -8.63 42.18
N LEU A 766 7.42 -9.80 42.68
CA LEU A 766 8.12 -9.94 43.96
C LEU A 766 9.50 -9.26 43.97
N LYS A 767 10.23 -9.30 42.83
CA LYS A 767 11.49 -8.58 42.63
C LYS A 767 11.29 -7.06 42.74
N LYS A 768 10.20 -6.51 42.18
CA LYS A 768 9.84 -5.09 42.29
C LYS A 768 9.38 -4.71 43.70
N LEU A 769 8.57 -5.53 44.36
CA LEU A 769 8.16 -5.30 45.75
C LEU A 769 9.39 -5.20 46.69
N ALA A 770 10.37 -6.09 46.51
CA ALA A 770 11.64 -6.04 47.25
C ALA A 770 12.46 -4.76 47.00
N GLN A 771 12.37 -4.13 45.82
CA GLN A 771 13.03 -2.83 45.55
C GLN A 771 12.42 -1.69 46.34
N LEU A 772 11.11 -1.72 46.62
CA LEU A 772 10.42 -0.68 47.39
C LEU A 772 10.50 -0.94 48.91
N GLU A 773 10.77 -2.16 49.34
CA GLU A 773 10.82 -2.50 50.77
C GLU A 773 12.07 -1.96 51.48
N THR A 774 11.95 -1.68 52.77
CA THR A 774 13.04 -1.15 53.64
C THR A 774 13.48 -2.14 54.72
N ASP A 775 12.62 -3.09 55.10
CA ASP A 775 12.93 -4.16 56.05
C ASP A 775 13.80 -5.25 55.38
N ALA A 776 15.00 -5.49 55.93
CA ALA A 776 15.97 -6.41 55.36
C ALA A 776 15.52 -7.89 55.35
N GLU A 777 14.70 -8.33 56.30
CA GLU A 777 14.20 -9.71 56.34
C GLU A 777 13.04 -9.89 55.36
N LYS A 778 12.15 -8.89 55.22
CA LYS A 778 11.14 -8.90 54.16
C LYS A 778 11.76 -8.88 52.76
N ILE A 779 12.80 -8.06 52.53
CA ILE A 779 13.54 -8.05 51.27
C ILE A 779 14.08 -9.46 50.97
N LYS A 780 14.74 -10.12 51.93
CA LYS A 780 15.22 -11.51 51.76
C LYS A 780 14.07 -12.49 51.48
N GLY A 781 12.93 -12.33 52.13
CA GLY A 781 11.73 -13.15 51.94
C GLY A 781 11.18 -13.05 50.51
N HIS A 782 10.88 -11.83 50.04
CA HIS A 782 10.37 -11.59 48.69
C HIS A 782 11.36 -12.03 47.60
N LEU A 783 12.65 -11.75 47.77
CA LEU A 783 13.70 -12.23 46.86
C LEU A 783 13.81 -13.77 46.87
N GLY A 784 13.68 -14.41 48.04
CA GLY A 784 13.68 -15.86 48.16
C GLY A 784 12.50 -16.52 47.43
N GLN A 785 11.30 -15.94 47.51
CA GLN A 785 10.13 -16.38 46.76
C GLN A 785 10.28 -16.11 45.25
N SER A 786 10.77 -14.92 44.87
CA SER A 786 11.04 -14.54 43.47
C SER A 786 11.97 -15.54 42.78
N ALA A 787 13.11 -15.88 43.41
CA ALA A 787 14.03 -16.90 42.89
C ALA A 787 13.38 -18.29 42.78
N ALA A 788 12.49 -18.68 43.71
CA ALA A 788 11.78 -19.95 43.64
C ALA A 788 10.81 -20.01 42.45
N TYR A 789 10.08 -18.92 42.15
CA TYR A 789 9.21 -18.84 40.98
C TYR A 789 9.99 -18.88 39.66
N TYR A 790 11.10 -18.13 39.54
CA TYR A 790 11.98 -18.19 38.37
C TYR A 790 12.59 -19.59 38.18
N ARG A 791 12.95 -20.29 39.26
CA ARG A 791 13.40 -21.69 39.21
C ARG A 791 12.32 -22.64 38.74
N GLU A 792 11.06 -22.46 39.17
CA GLU A 792 9.92 -23.25 38.68
C GLU A 792 9.68 -22.99 37.18
N ALA A 793 9.77 -21.74 36.73
CA ALA A 793 9.63 -21.35 35.32
C ALA A 793 10.69 -22.01 34.42
N PHE A 794 11.97 -21.96 34.83
CA PHE A 794 13.10 -22.57 34.14
C PHE A 794 12.99 -24.09 34.05
N ASN A 795 12.68 -24.75 35.18
CA ASN A 795 12.48 -26.20 35.22
C ASN A 795 11.32 -26.66 34.31
N ARG A 796 10.27 -25.83 34.17
CA ARG A 796 9.15 -26.10 33.27
C ARG A 796 9.52 -25.91 31.80
N GLN A 797 10.28 -24.86 31.49
CA GLN A 797 10.81 -24.58 30.14
C GLN A 797 11.68 -25.74 29.63
N GLN A 798 12.65 -26.21 30.42
CA GLN A 798 13.47 -27.38 30.07
C GLN A 798 12.64 -28.62 29.74
N ARG A 799 11.61 -28.93 30.54
CA ARG A 799 10.71 -30.07 30.31
C ARG A 799 9.86 -29.93 29.05
N ALA A 800 9.57 -28.69 28.63
CA ALA A 800 8.80 -28.39 27.44
C ALA A 800 9.64 -28.31 26.15
N GLY A 801 10.98 -28.42 26.26
CA GLY A 801 11.90 -28.18 25.13
C GLY A 801 11.98 -26.71 24.70
N VAL A 802 11.37 -25.79 25.46
CA VAL A 802 11.39 -24.34 25.18
C VAL A 802 12.56 -23.73 25.94
N ALA A 803 13.59 -23.31 25.22
CA ALA A 803 14.78 -22.73 25.82
C ALA A 803 14.73 -21.19 25.77
N ASP A 804 14.73 -20.57 26.94
CA ASP A 804 14.69 -19.12 27.16
C ASP A 804 15.63 -18.77 28.34
N PRO A 805 16.64 -17.90 28.13
CA PRO A 805 17.57 -17.48 29.18
C PRO A 805 16.95 -16.67 30.33
N TYR A 806 15.80 -16.00 30.11
CA TYR A 806 15.27 -14.99 31.03
C TYR A 806 15.09 -15.47 32.49
N PRO A 807 14.50 -16.66 32.78
CA PRO A 807 14.19 -17.03 34.16
C PRO A 807 15.44 -17.43 34.93
N ILE A 808 16.35 -18.17 34.30
CA ILE A 808 17.59 -18.63 34.93
C ILE A 808 18.54 -17.45 35.20
N ILE A 809 18.60 -16.46 34.31
CA ILE A 809 19.32 -15.20 34.52
C ILE A 809 18.80 -14.46 35.76
N ASN A 810 17.49 -14.26 35.86
CA ASN A 810 16.90 -13.57 37.00
C ASN A 810 17.07 -14.38 38.32
N MET A 811 16.95 -15.70 38.27
CA MET A 811 17.21 -16.59 39.40
C MET A 811 18.65 -16.44 39.91
N LEU A 812 19.64 -16.52 39.02
CA LEU A 812 21.07 -16.44 39.38
C LEU A 812 21.45 -15.08 39.98
N VAL A 813 20.94 -13.97 39.42
CA VAL A 813 21.13 -12.63 40.00
C VAL A 813 20.60 -12.57 41.43
N ILE A 814 19.38 -13.07 41.66
CA ILE A 814 18.74 -13.00 42.97
C ILE A 814 19.43 -13.93 43.98
N GLU A 815 19.83 -15.14 43.58
CA GLU A 815 20.58 -16.05 44.47
C GLU A 815 21.96 -15.47 44.85
N ALA A 816 22.65 -14.82 43.92
CA ALA A 816 23.91 -14.12 44.20
C ALA A 816 23.71 -12.96 45.19
N LEU A 817 22.65 -12.15 45.03
CA LEU A 817 22.29 -11.07 45.96
C LEU A 817 21.89 -11.60 47.35
N LEU A 818 21.36 -12.82 47.45
CA LEU A 818 21.08 -13.51 48.72
C LEU A 818 22.31 -14.24 49.30
N GLY A 819 23.47 -14.17 48.65
CA GLY A 819 24.69 -14.86 49.09
C GLY A 819 24.65 -16.39 48.97
N LYS A 820 23.69 -16.93 48.20
CA LYS A 820 23.53 -18.38 47.98
C LYS A 820 24.43 -18.83 46.83
N LYS A 821 25.09 -19.98 47.00
CA LYS A 821 25.86 -20.63 45.93
C LYS A 821 24.97 -21.64 45.19
N TYR A 822 24.72 -21.39 43.90
CA TYR A 822 24.01 -22.32 43.03
C TYR A 822 24.99 -23.31 42.38
N SER A 823 24.85 -24.61 42.66
CA SER A 823 25.67 -25.65 42.04
C SER A 823 25.29 -25.84 40.57
N GLY A 824 26.17 -25.42 39.66
CA GLY A 824 25.94 -25.46 38.20
C GLY A 824 25.69 -24.10 37.54
N SER A 825 25.98 -22.99 38.22
CA SER A 825 25.84 -21.63 37.66
C SER A 825 26.59 -21.44 36.34
N GLU A 826 27.88 -21.80 36.28
CA GLU A 826 28.71 -21.62 35.08
C GLU A 826 28.23 -22.45 33.88
N SER A 827 27.80 -23.69 34.12
CA SER A 827 27.18 -24.54 33.09
C SER A 827 25.90 -23.90 32.57
N SER A 828 25.07 -23.36 33.47
CA SER A 828 23.80 -22.72 33.10
C SER A 828 24.03 -21.45 32.29
N LEU A 829 24.99 -20.60 32.70
CA LEU A 829 25.38 -19.39 31.99
C LEU A 829 25.96 -19.69 30.60
N SER A 830 26.80 -20.72 30.47
CA SER A 830 27.34 -21.13 29.16
C SER A 830 26.25 -21.65 28.22
N THR A 831 25.23 -22.35 28.73
CA THR A 831 24.06 -22.74 27.94
C THR A 831 23.23 -21.52 27.50
N CYS A 832 23.06 -20.52 28.38
CA CYS A 832 22.35 -19.28 28.05
C CYS A 832 23.05 -18.48 26.96
N ASP A 833 24.38 -18.37 27.03
CA ASP A 833 25.23 -17.66 26.06
C ASP A 833 25.10 -18.29 24.66
N ALA A 834 25.32 -19.60 24.55
CA ALA A 834 25.21 -20.33 23.28
C ALA A 834 23.80 -20.23 22.68
N LEU A 835 22.76 -20.31 23.51
CA LEU A 835 21.36 -20.19 23.10
C LEU A 835 21.01 -18.78 22.62
N ALA A 836 21.47 -17.74 23.33
CA ALA A 836 21.27 -16.35 22.94
C ALA A 836 21.98 -16.04 21.62
N GLN A 837 23.22 -16.52 21.44
CA GLN A 837 23.94 -16.40 20.18
C GLN A 837 23.20 -17.08 19.02
N GLN A 838 22.68 -18.32 19.21
CA GLN A 838 21.89 -19.00 18.18
C GLN A 838 20.61 -18.22 17.85
N ARG A 839 19.81 -17.85 18.86
CA ARG A 839 18.54 -17.15 18.67
C ARG A 839 18.72 -15.77 18.04
N PHE A 840 19.83 -15.07 18.32
CA PHE A 840 20.13 -13.80 17.67
C PHE A 840 20.41 -13.95 16.17
N LEU A 841 21.03 -15.05 15.73
CA LEU A 841 21.24 -15.34 14.30
C LEU A 841 19.91 -15.60 13.57
N GLU A 842 18.95 -16.24 14.23
CA GLU A 842 17.62 -16.57 13.69
C GLU A 842 16.65 -15.39 13.72
N THR A 843 16.58 -14.64 14.83
CA THR A 843 15.53 -13.64 15.08
C THR A 843 15.98 -12.18 14.99
N ARG A 844 17.30 -11.92 15.12
CA ARG A 844 17.89 -10.59 15.31
C ARG A 844 17.33 -9.78 16.48
N SER A 845 16.70 -10.43 17.46
CA SER A 845 16.11 -9.77 18.64
C SER A 845 17.15 -9.06 19.50
N ALA A 846 16.88 -7.81 19.87
CA ALA A 846 17.72 -7.07 20.81
C ALA A 846 17.83 -7.76 22.18
N TRP A 847 16.80 -8.48 22.61
CA TRP A 847 16.82 -9.23 23.87
C TRP A 847 17.83 -10.37 23.86
N ASP A 848 18.02 -11.07 22.73
CA ASP A 848 19.04 -12.12 22.62
C ASP A 848 20.46 -11.49 22.63
N ALA A 849 20.67 -10.35 21.97
CA ALA A 849 21.96 -9.63 22.03
C ALA A 849 22.28 -9.07 23.43
N ILE A 850 21.29 -8.48 24.11
CA ILE A 850 21.42 -7.98 25.49
C ILE A 850 21.70 -9.13 26.46
N THR A 851 21.09 -10.30 26.24
CA THR A 851 21.30 -11.50 27.06
C THR A 851 22.76 -11.93 27.12
N ILE A 852 23.51 -11.82 26.01
CA ILE A 852 24.96 -12.11 25.98
C ILE A 852 25.72 -11.19 26.95
N ALA A 853 25.35 -9.91 26.98
CA ALA A 853 25.95 -8.93 27.89
C ALA A 853 25.52 -9.13 29.36
N ASP A 854 24.26 -9.53 29.61
CA ASP A 854 23.77 -9.92 30.94
C ASP A 854 24.49 -11.17 31.48
N VAL A 855 24.71 -12.19 30.65
CA VAL A 855 25.48 -13.38 31.04
C VAL A 855 26.90 -13.01 31.45
N ALA A 856 27.57 -12.13 30.70
CA ALA A 856 28.89 -11.62 31.06
C ALA A 856 28.87 -10.84 32.40
N LEU A 857 27.88 -9.96 32.60
CA LEU A 857 27.70 -9.21 33.84
C LEU A 857 27.52 -10.13 35.06
N ILE A 858 26.69 -11.16 34.93
CA ILE A 858 26.39 -12.12 36.00
C ILE A 858 27.60 -12.98 36.31
N ARG A 859 28.35 -13.41 35.29
CA ARG A 859 29.62 -14.13 35.44
C ARG A 859 30.62 -13.29 36.25
N ALA A 860 30.83 -12.01 35.89
CA ALA A 860 31.70 -11.10 36.63
C ALA A 860 31.22 -10.82 38.06
N PHE A 861 29.89 -10.80 38.29
CA PHE A 861 29.30 -10.66 39.62
C PHE A 861 29.59 -11.89 40.50
N LEU A 862 29.38 -13.10 39.97
CA LEU A 862 29.61 -14.36 40.70
C LEU A 862 31.08 -14.62 41.02
N HIS A 863 32.00 -14.29 40.10
CA HIS A 863 33.45 -14.45 40.28
C HIS A 863 34.10 -13.31 41.05
N ARG A 864 33.34 -12.28 41.46
CA ARG A 864 33.81 -11.07 42.17
C ARG A 864 34.83 -10.24 41.37
N SER A 865 34.77 -10.30 40.03
CA SER A 865 35.69 -9.67 39.07
C SER A 865 35.13 -8.40 38.39
N LEU A 866 33.93 -7.96 38.78
CA LEU A 866 33.29 -6.72 38.31
C LEU A 866 34.23 -5.50 38.19
N PRO A 867 35.08 -5.15 39.18
CA PRO A 867 35.97 -4.00 39.08
C PRO A 867 37.02 -4.11 37.98
N GLN A 868 37.47 -5.33 37.67
CA GLN A 868 38.44 -5.63 36.62
C GLN A 868 37.79 -5.68 35.23
N GLU A 869 36.52 -6.11 35.16
CA GLU A 869 35.81 -6.34 33.89
C GLU A 869 34.89 -5.20 33.45
N ARG A 870 34.66 -4.17 34.28
CA ARG A 870 33.72 -3.06 34.01
C ARG A 870 33.89 -2.39 32.64
N ASP A 871 35.12 -2.18 32.17
CA ASP A 871 35.42 -1.55 30.88
C ASP A 871 35.18 -2.48 29.69
N ILE A 872 35.18 -3.79 29.92
CA ILE A 872 34.82 -4.81 28.92
C ILE A 872 33.29 -4.86 28.84
N LEU A 873 32.61 -4.94 29.98
CA LEU A 873 31.15 -4.97 30.07
C LEU A 873 30.50 -3.74 29.39
N VAL A 874 31.00 -2.52 29.62
CA VAL A 874 30.52 -1.31 28.92
C VAL A 874 30.66 -1.45 27.39
N ARG A 875 31.74 -2.07 26.90
CA ARG A 875 31.91 -2.32 25.46
C ARG A 875 30.94 -3.38 24.96
N THR A 876 30.79 -4.50 25.67
CA THR A 876 29.85 -5.58 25.31
C THR A 876 28.41 -5.09 25.21
N TYR A 877 27.91 -4.32 26.19
CA TYR A 877 26.57 -3.74 26.12
C TYR A 877 26.41 -2.73 24.97
N ARG A 878 27.41 -1.87 24.72
CA ARG A 878 27.36 -0.94 23.56
C ARG A 878 27.34 -1.69 22.23
N SER A 879 28.15 -2.73 22.07
CA SER A 879 28.12 -3.60 20.88
C SER A 879 26.77 -4.28 20.75
N ALA A 880 26.22 -4.86 21.82
CA ALA A 880 24.88 -5.47 21.80
C ALA A 880 23.80 -4.46 21.37
N PHE A 881 23.81 -3.24 21.90
CA PHE A 881 22.85 -2.20 21.51
C PHE A 881 23.00 -1.74 20.05
N ILE A 882 24.23 -1.65 19.53
CA ILE A 882 24.50 -1.24 18.14
C ILE A 882 24.11 -2.36 17.16
N GLU A 883 24.61 -3.58 17.37
CA GLU A 883 24.40 -4.73 16.47
C GLU A 883 22.93 -5.18 16.39
N SER A 884 22.14 -4.91 17.43
CA SER A 884 20.69 -5.17 17.44
C SER A 884 19.82 -3.95 17.16
N SER A 885 20.41 -2.76 17.01
CA SER A 885 19.68 -1.48 16.94
C SER A 885 18.69 -1.28 18.10
N ALA A 886 19.08 -1.69 19.32
CA ALA A 886 18.23 -1.75 20.50
C ALA A 886 17.58 -0.39 20.80
N THR A 887 16.27 -0.41 21.01
CA THR A 887 15.45 0.77 21.33
C THR A 887 15.79 1.34 22.71
N SER A 888 15.44 2.60 22.97
CA SER A 888 15.63 3.22 24.28
C SER A 888 14.97 2.43 25.42
N ARG A 889 13.82 1.79 25.17
CA ARG A 889 13.13 0.91 26.14
C ARG A 889 13.94 -0.35 26.47
N GLU A 890 14.55 -0.98 25.48
CA GLU A 890 15.37 -2.17 25.65
C GLU A 890 16.67 -1.83 26.41
N GLN A 891 17.30 -0.71 26.06
CA GLN A 891 18.44 -0.15 26.79
C GLN A 891 18.07 0.18 28.25
N ASP A 892 16.95 0.85 28.49
CA ASP A 892 16.46 1.17 29.84
C ASP A 892 16.13 -0.09 30.65
N SER A 893 15.64 -1.15 30.00
CA SER A 893 15.36 -2.44 30.65
C SER A 893 16.64 -3.16 31.08
N ALA A 894 17.66 -3.20 30.21
CA ALA A 894 18.99 -3.71 30.55
C ALA A 894 19.60 -2.93 31.74
N LEU A 895 19.49 -1.60 31.72
CA LEU A 895 19.91 -0.74 32.83
C LEU A 895 19.09 -0.95 34.11
N ALA A 896 17.80 -1.31 34.01
CA ALA A 896 16.95 -1.60 35.16
C ALA A 896 17.42 -2.83 35.95
N GLN A 897 18.00 -3.83 35.29
CA GLN A 897 18.62 -4.99 35.95
C GLN A 897 19.84 -4.59 36.80
N MET A 898 20.69 -3.70 36.28
CA MET A 898 21.84 -3.15 37.02
C MET A 898 21.39 -2.29 38.21
N LYS A 899 20.40 -1.40 37.98
CA LYS A 899 19.78 -0.56 39.03
C LYS A 899 19.18 -1.41 40.15
N PHE A 900 18.51 -2.51 39.81
CA PHE A 900 17.99 -3.49 40.77
C PHE A 900 19.11 -4.08 41.65
N ALA A 901 20.14 -4.66 41.04
CA ALA A 901 21.22 -5.30 41.79
C ALA A 901 21.93 -4.31 42.74
N ARG A 902 22.22 -3.10 42.25
CA ARG A 902 22.84 -2.02 43.03
C ARG A 902 21.96 -1.56 44.20
N ASN A 903 20.64 -1.45 44.01
CA ASN A 903 19.69 -1.08 45.06
C ASN A 903 19.67 -2.13 46.19
N ILE A 904 19.56 -3.41 45.85
CA ILE A 904 19.54 -4.51 46.82
C ILE A 904 20.88 -4.65 47.57
N LEU A 905 22.02 -4.50 46.88
CA LEU A 905 23.34 -4.49 47.52
C LEU A 905 23.47 -3.39 48.60
N GLY A 906 22.86 -2.22 48.39
CA GLY A 906 22.85 -1.12 49.36
C GLY A 906 21.91 -1.32 50.55
N LYS A 907 20.94 -2.26 50.47
CA LYS A 907 19.93 -2.52 51.50
C LYS A 907 20.23 -3.73 52.38
N LEU A 908 20.94 -4.73 51.86
CA LEU A 908 21.27 -5.94 52.59
C LEU A 908 22.65 -5.85 53.26
N SER A 909 22.81 -6.51 54.42
CA SER A 909 24.10 -6.63 55.10
C SER A 909 24.86 -7.86 54.64
N TYR A 910 26.12 -7.67 54.24
CA TYR A 910 27.02 -8.71 53.74
C TYR A 910 28.29 -8.82 54.60
N PRO A 911 28.93 -10.01 54.69
CA PRO A 911 30.20 -10.17 55.39
C PRO A 911 31.33 -9.32 54.78
N ASP A 912 31.48 -9.39 53.45
CA ASP A 912 32.60 -8.76 52.71
C ASP A 912 32.26 -7.32 52.26
N ARG A 913 32.06 -6.40 53.20
CA ARG A 913 31.61 -5.01 52.90
C ARG A 913 32.43 -4.29 51.82
N ALA A 914 33.75 -4.48 51.80
CA ALA A 914 34.63 -3.84 50.81
C ALA A 914 34.38 -4.34 49.37
N ILE A 915 34.09 -5.63 49.21
CA ILE A 915 33.80 -6.24 47.90
C ILE A 915 32.44 -5.75 47.39
N VAL A 916 31.45 -5.65 48.29
CA VAL A 916 30.12 -5.11 47.95
C VAL A 916 30.20 -3.64 47.54
N ALA A 917 30.96 -2.81 48.27
CA ALA A 917 31.15 -1.41 47.90
C ALA A 917 31.79 -1.26 46.51
N SER A 918 32.83 -2.06 46.19
CA SER A 918 33.49 -2.04 44.88
C SER A 918 32.59 -2.57 43.76
N ALA A 919 31.73 -3.56 44.04
CA ALA A 919 30.71 -4.02 43.09
C ALA A 919 29.63 -2.96 42.83
N MET A 920 29.18 -2.23 43.85
CA MET A 920 28.24 -1.11 43.70
C MET A 920 28.85 0.02 42.87
N GLU A 921 30.09 0.42 43.14
CA GLU A 921 30.82 1.43 42.34
C GLU A 921 30.95 0.99 40.87
N SER A 922 31.24 -0.30 40.64
CA SER A 922 31.35 -0.85 39.28
C SER A 922 30.01 -0.86 38.54
N LEU A 923 28.90 -1.16 39.21
CA LEU A 923 27.56 -1.08 38.63
C LEU A 923 27.13 0.37 38.33
N ASP A 924 27.47 1.32 39.21
CA ASP A 924 27.22 2.75 38.98
C ASP A 924 28.07 3.28 37.81
N TYR A 925 29.34 2.85 37.71
CA TYR A 925 30.22 3.16 36.58
C TYR A 925 29.66 2.67 35.24
N ILE A 926 29.25 1.39 35.16
CA ILE A 926 28.70 0.80 33.94
C ILE A 926 27.44 1.55 33.51
N GLN A 927 26.52 1.85 34.44
CA GLN A 927 25.30 2.60 34.14
C GLN A 927 25.59 4.00 33.58
N GLN A 928 26.50 4.76 34.20
CA GLN A 928 26.87 6.11 33.72
C GLN A 928 27.46 6.08 32.30
N HIS A 929 28.24 5.05 31.96
CA HIS A 929 28.88 4.94 30.64
C HIS A 929 27.98 4.33 29.56
N LEU A 930 26.83 3.76 29.93
CA LEU A 930 25.81 3.27 29.00
C LEU A 930 24.67 4.26 28.74
N GLN A 931 24.50 5.31 29.57
CA GLN A 931 23.52 6.36 29.30
C GLN A 931 23.86 7.19 28.05
N PRO A 932 22.85 7.60 27.25
CA PRO A 932 23.07 8.53 26.13
C PRO A 932 23.63 9.87 26.60
N ARG A 933 24.65 10.39 25.89
CA ARG A 933 25.32 11.66 26.20
C ARG A 933 24.39 12.88 26.38
N ALA A 934 23.17 12.83 25.86
CA ALA A 934 22.17 13.88 25.99
C ALA A 934 21.68 14.11 27.44
N GLN A 935 21.68 13.10 28.31
CA GLN A 935 21.15 13.24 29.68
C GLN A 935 22.19 13.78 30.69
N MET A 936 23.49 13.63 30.45
CA MET A 936 24.54 14.11 31.37
C MET A 936 24.56 15.64 31.56
N ALA A 937 23.98 16.40 30.63
CA ALA A 937 23.88 17.86 30.74
C ALA A 937 22.93 18.33 31.87
N GLY A 938 21.97 17.50 32.30
CA GLY A 938 20.96 17.87 33.31
C GLY A 938 21.42 17.73 34.77
N LEU A 939 22.43 16.89 35.05
CA LEU A 939 22.84 16.54 36.41
C LEU A 939 24.04 17.35 36.95
N ALA A 940 24.70 18.15 36.11
CA ALA A 940 25.87 18.95 36.50
C ALA A 940 25.53 20.32 37.12
N ALA A 941 24.26 20.64 37.32
CA ALA A 941 23.78 21.93 37.83
C ALA A 941 23.46 21.89 39.34
N GLY A 942 24.41 21.46 40.19
CA GLY A 942 24.07 21.02 41.55
C GLY A 942 25.10 21.13 42.67
N GLU A 943 26.20 21.89 42.57
CA GLU A 943 27.10 22.14 43.72
C GLU A 943 27.55 23.62 43.88
N PRO A 944 27.89 24.07 45.11
CA PRO A 944 27.89 25.48 45.46
C PRO A 944 29.24 26.17 45.22
N LYS A 945 29.20 27.42 44.73
CA LYS A 945 30.39 28.27 44.55
C LYS A 945 31.00 28.67 45.91
N GLN A 946 32.12 28.06 46.30
CA GLN A 946 33.06 28.73 47.19
C GLN A 946 33.93 29.73 46.39
N LYS A 947 34.17 30.89 47.00
CA LYS A 947 35.09 31.91 46.50
C LYS A 947 36.52 31.46 46.81
N ASP A 948 37.45 31.66 45.87
CA ASP A 948 38.65 32.42 46.27
C ASP A 948 39.35 33.13 45.10
N GLN A 949 40.41 33.86 45.45
CA GLN A 949 40.93 35.02 44.75
C GLN A 949 41.96 34.72 43.63
N ARG A 950 42.11 35.73 42.77
CA ARG A 950 43.30 36.21 42.01
C ARG A 950 44.59 35.36 42.21
N VAL A 951 45.37 35.11 41.15
CA VAL A 951 46.31 36.11 40.56
C VAL A 951 46.71 35.75 39.10
N ARG A 952 46.97 36.77 38.27
CA ARG A 952 47.49 36.71 36.87
C ARG A 952 49.02 36.46 36.87
N SER A 953 49.74 35.99 35.85
CA SER A 953 49.94 36.43 34.44
C SER A 953 51.10 35.55 33.84
N PRO A 954 51.73 35.82 32.66
CA PRO A 954 51.39 36.64 31.46
C PRO A 954 51.44 35.85 30.11
N LYS A 955 50.70 36.25 29.06
CA LYS A 955 51.12 36.89 27.77
C LYS A 955 52.25 36.20 26.97
N VAL A 956 52.18 36.09 25.63
CA VAL A 956 52.54 37.12 24.59
C VAL A 956 52.24 36.55 23.17
N SER A 957 51.88 37.26 22.08
CA SER A 957 51.20 38.56 21.86
C SER A 957 50.87 38.83 20.36
N ALA A 958 49.81 39.59 20.06
CA ALA A 958 49.63 40.50 18.89
C ALA A 958 49.36 39.88 17.48
N GLU A 959 48.70 40.54 16.51
CA GLU A 959 48.35 41.98 16.38
C GLU A 959 46.99 42.27 15.65
N GLN A 960 46.67 43.56 15.39
CA GLN A 960 45.36 44.16 15.01
C GLN A 960 45.19 44.37 13.46
N PRO A 961 44.16 45.09 12.88
CA PRO A 961 42.97 45.83 13.39
C PRO A 961 41.64 45.50 12.61
N ALA A 962 40.50 46.25 12.56
CA ALA A 962 40.03 47.52 13.17
C ALA A 962 38.46 47.64 13.27
N ARG A 963 37.97 48.35 14.30
CA ARG A 963 36.94 49.46 14.37
C ARG A 963 35.79 49.60 13.31
N LYS A 964 34.55 50.03 13.63
CA LYS A 964 34.06 50.99 14.68
C LYS A 964 32.51 50.91 14.91
N THR A 965 32.05 50.92 16.18
CA THR A 965 31.00 51.79 16.84
C THR A 965 29.70 52.26 16.12
N SER A 966 28.53 52.52 16.77
CA SER A 966 28.01 52.30 18.14
C SER A 966 26.57 52.86 18.38
N VAL A 967 25.70 52.12 19.09
CA VAL A 967 24.97 52.54 20.33
C VAL A 967 23.94 53.73 20.34
N ARG A 968 22.68 53.44 20.75
CA ARG A 968 21.84 54.05 21.85
C ARG A 968 20.39 54.58 21.61
N GLU A 969 19.46 53.97 22.37
CA GLU A 969 18.41 54.54 23.28
C GLU A 969 17.29 55.54 22.86
N LYS A 970 16.05 55.11 23.24
CA LYS A 970 15.03 55.79 24.11
C LYS A 970 13.76 56.47 23.53
N LYS A 971 12.63 55.90 24.02
CA LYS A 971 11.46 56.53 24.69
C LYS A 971 10.23 57.07 23.90
N THR A 972 9.08 56.50 24.29
CA THR A 972 7.74 57.13 24.55
C THR A 972 6.99 57.79 23.37
N ARG A 973 5.71 57.48 23.07
CA ARG A 973 4.49 57.74 23.89
C ARG A 973 3.22 57.10 23.25
N ARG A 974 2.18 56.81 24.05
CA ARG A 974 0.74 56.67 23.65
C ARG A 974 0.14 58.07 23.38
N PRO A 975 -1.07 58.29 22.76
CA PRO A 975 -2.31 57.50 22.92
C PRO A 975 -3.37 57.44 21.76
N MET A 976 -4.44 56.66 22.02
CA MET A 976 -5.88 56.79 21.62
C MET A 976 -6.33 57.09 20.18
N HIS A 977 -7.16 56.19 19.61
CA HIS A 977 -8.63 56.30 19.38
C HIS A 977 -9.15 54.90 18.94
N ARG A 978 -10.29 54.34 19.41
CA ARG A 978 -11.70 54.50 18.95
C ARG A 978 -11.85 54.54 17.41
N ASP A 979 -12.79 53.85 16.77
CA ASP A 979 -14.00 53.18 17.26
C ASP A 979 -14.44 52.01 16.33
N LYS A 980 -15.52 51.32 16.75
CA LYS A 980 -16.29 50.22 16.13
C LYS A 980 -16.45 50.21 14.59
N GLY A 981 -16.73 49.01 14.05
CA GLY A 981 -17.47 48.88 12.79
C GLY A 981 -17.47 47.49 12.12
N MET A 982 -18.25 46.54 12.64
CA MET A 982 -18.89 45.50 11.80
C MET A 982 -20.02 46.17 10.98
N PRO A 983 -20.44 45.66 9.81
CA PRO A 983 -20.79 44.25 9.56
C PRO A 983 -19.76 43.44 8.76
#